data_AF-A0AAV7BSI7-F1
#
_entry.id   AF-A0AAV7BSI7-F1
#
_cell.length_a   1.000
_cell.length_b   1.000
_cell.length_c   1.000
_cell.angle_alpha   90.00
_cell.angle_beta   90.00
_cell.angle_gamma   90.00
#
_symmetry.space_group_name_H-M   'P 1'
#
loop_
_entity.id
_entity.type
_entity.pdbx_description
1 polymer ?
#
loop_
_entity_poly.entity_id
_entity_poly.type
_entity_poly.pdbx_seq_one_letter_code
_entity_poly.pdbx_strand_id
1 'polypeptide(L)'
;MRQLLMRRPYLSCSWRIKYLRCYKSTMTSNLPKEDPPADTSQKRMNPLNIQMLSKGLHEQIFKGAQAEHTEEDVQKSIHHLRNHDLWGQDTSTLQDVNLKLPKMYGSNIEEHFQILAQKQSLPYLQAANDLLQCTLPDMPRDWAWHTGWTKYTKDGGKEHVDFPDERALVFDVEVCMSEGQCPTLAVAVSPQHWYSWCSRRLIEERYTWSNQMSLSDLIPLETSVKSNALNKPNWTEKLVVGHNVSFDRTHIKEQYLIKGSKMRFMDTMSMHMAVSGLTGFQRSLWMASKYGRKRGLQEVKQHIMKTRSKGEGPGITSWEWVNVSSINNLADVHALYVGGPPLEKEARDLFVKGSMADIRAHFQDLILYCALDVKATYEVFQETFPLFIERCPHPVTLAGMLEMGVPYLPVNQNWEKYLDEAQITYEELQKEMKKSLMNLANDACQLLCDDRYKTDPWLWDLEWDVQEFKQKKVKSNKNKDLKPAPEYNARIQDFTDSHEDPGPPPEEEESQPLPGKLYLDEIIEKTLPYLPKRSQHMPGHPGWYRKLCPRLDDPDWVPGPNLISLQMRLTPKLMRLTWDGFPLHFSEKHGWGYLVPGRKDNLMANVVEDDGDIDVHNDCPYRAIENVYMEYCKNKANSNSKERDSNVQDDFMLTEDNSIWQKVEELSRLENEIGLEGSSKATSRKKTKNQLEPPAELLPEFDNSAPHHHGNGPCGDVNVSGCWFYRLPHKDGYTNNVGSPFAKDFLPKMEDGTLQASTGGNSATRALEINKMISFWRNAHKRISSQKVVWLKKGELPRIVTRNPDFDEEQKYGAILPQVVSAGTITRRAVEPTWLTASNARLSIIAAS
;
A
#
# COMPACT_ATOMS: atom_id res chain seq x y z
N MET A 1 28.44 -14.80 -33.80
CA MET A 1 29.40 -15.71 -33.14
C MET A 1 30.46 -16.35 -34.10
N ARG A 2 30.97 -15.64 -35.13
CA ARG A 2 32.10 -16.10 -35.99
C ARG A 2 33.20 -15.04 -36.26
N GLN A 3 33.08 -13.82 -35.74
CA GLN A 3 34.09 -12.76 -35.87
C GLN A 3 34.93 -12.49 -34.61
N LEU A 4 34.67 -13.19 -33.50
CA LEU A 4 35.51 -13.15 -32.29
C LEU A 4 36.48 -14.35 -32.17
N LEU A 5 36.49 -15.27 -33.14
CA LEU A 5 37.27 -16.51 -33.11
C LEU A 5 38.61 -16.46 -33.87
N MET A 6 39.02 -15.30 -34.40
CA MET A 6 40.27 -15.19 -35.15
C MET A 6 41.07 -13.96 -34.76
N ARG A 7 41.77 -14.04 -33.61
CA ARG A 7 43.19 -13.65 -33.53
C ARG A 7 43.85 -14.36 -32.34
N ARG A 8 44.94 -15.04 -32.70
CA ARG A 8 45.71 -16.04 -31.96
C ARG A 8 46.63 -15.44 -30.86
N PRO A 9 47.26 -16.29 -30.04
CA PRO A 9 47.63 -16.01 -28.66
C PRO A 9 49.07 -15.51 -28.52
N TYR A 10 49.31 -14.66 -27.53
CA TYR A 10 50.60 -14.56 -26.87
C TYR A 10 50.37 -14.48 -25.37
N LEU A 11 51.32 -15.06 -24.64
CA LEU A 11 51.51 -15.04 -23.18
C LEU A 11 50.89 -16.21 -22.40
N SER A 12 51.49 -17.38 -22.61
CA SER A 12 52.05 -18.09 -21.46
C SER A 12 53.21 -17.26 -20.89
N CYS A 13 53.05 -16.69 -19.70
CA CYS A 13 54.20 -16.37 -18.86
C CYS A 13 53.83 -16.50 -17.38
N SER A 14 54.69 -17.22 -16.68
CA SER A 14 54.56 -17.57 -15.28
C SER A 14 54.47 -16.33 -14.39
N TRP A 15 53.54 -16.30 -13.45
CA TRP A 15 53.65 -15.40 -12.31
C TRP A 15 53.92 -16.24 -11.06
N ARG A 16 55.20 -16.28 -10.70
CA ARG A 16 55.68 -16.83 -9.43
C ARG A 16 54.95 -16.12 -8.28
N ILE A 17 54.24 -16.91 -7.49
CA ILE A 17 53.75 -16.54 -6.17
C ILE A 17 54.97 -16.22 -5.30
N LYS A 18 55.22 -14.95 -5.01
CA LYS A 18 56.06 -14.58 -3.86
C LYS A 18 55.19 -14.67 -2.62
N TYR A 19 55.37 -15.74 -1.86
CA TYR A 19 54.95 -15.82 -0.47
C TYR A 19 55.57 -14.65 0.31
N LEU A 20 54.75 -13.67 0.69
CA LEU A 20 55.14 -12.68 1.70
C LEU A 20 54.80 -13.25 3.07
N ARG A 21 55.85 -13.76 3.73
CA ARG A 21 55.89 -14.10 5.15
C ARG A 21 55.38 -12.91 5.98
N CYS A 22 54.40 -13.17 6.82
CA CYS A 22 54.01 -12.29 7.92
C CYS A 22 55.21 -12.14 8.86
N TYR A 23 55.87 -10.98 8.84
CA TYR A 23 56.81 -10.60 9.89
C TYR A 23 56.00 -9.99 11.04
N LYS A 24 56.06 -10.65 12.20
CA LYS A 24 55.76 -10.02 13.49
C LYS A 24 56.81 -8.91 13.69
N SER A 25 56.39 -7.65 13.67
CA SER A 25 57.23 -6.54 14.11
C SER A 25 56.71 -6.01 15.44
N THR A 26 57.54 -6.19 16.44
CA THR A 26 57.45 -5.66 17.80
C THR A 26 57.39 -4.13 17.73
N MET A 27 56.40 -3.53 18.41
CA MET A 27 56.30 -2.09 18.61
C MET A 27 57.47 -1.61 19.47
N THR A 28 58.35 -0.80 18.91
CA THR A 28 59.24 0.09 19.67
C THR A 28 58.98 1.51 19.20
N SER A 29 58.67 2.36 20.17
CA SER A 29 58.33 3.77 20.04
C SER A 29 59.53 4.56 19.52
N ASN A 30 59.40 5.14 18.33
CA ASN A 30 60.21 6.29 17.91
C ASN A 30 59.30 7.26 17.17
N LEU A 31 58.99 8.37 17.85
CA LEU A 31 58.28 9.53 17.31
C LEU A 31 59.16 10.18 16.22
N PRO A 32 58.66 10.40 14.99
CA PRO A 32 59.29 11.31 14.06
C PRO A 32 58.97 12.76 14.47
N LYS A 33 59.99 13.61 14.44
CA LYS A 33 59.92 15.05 14.68
C LYS A 33 58.95 15.72 13.72
N GLU A 34 58.16 16.65 14.24
CA GLU A 34 57.27 17.53 13.49
C GLU A 34 58.07 18.47 12.58
N ASP A 35 57.77 18.44 11.28
CA ASP A 35 58.11 19.53 10.36
C ASP A 35 57.11 20.69 10.54
N PRO A 36 57.53 21.96 10.34
CA PRO A 36 56.71 23.13 10.63
C PRO A 36 55.49 23.23 9.69
N PRO A 37 54.39 23.88 10.12
CA PRO A 37 53.18 23.97 9.33
C PRO A 37 53.44 24.83 8.08
N ALA A 38 53.36 24.20 6.91
CA ALA A 38 53.24 24.93 5.66
C ALA A 38 51.91 25.71 5.67
N ASP A 39 51.97 26.94 5.16
CA ASP A 39 50.85 27.88 5.05
C ASP A 39 49.70 27.28 4.21
N THR A 40 48.67 26.71 4.86
CA THR A 40 47.61 25.88 4.22
C THR A 40 46.23 26.54 4.19
N SER A 41 46.10 27.86 4.06
CA SER A 41 44.78 28.52 4.15
C SER A 41 44.12 28.96 2.82
N GLN A 42 44.64 28.57 1.65
CA GLN A 42 43.96 28.90 0.39
C GLN A 42 42.85 27.92 0.07
N LYS A 43 41.60 28.34 0.31
CA LYS A 43 40.38 27.66 -0.13
C LYS A 43 40.44 27.49 -1.66
N ARG A 44 40.26 26.25 -2.13
CA ARG A 44 40.29 25.95 -3.57
C ARG A 44 38.99 26.38 -4.21
N MET A 45 39.04 27.38 -5.09
CA MET A 45 37.89 27.88 -5.84
C MET A 45 38.07 27.56 -7.34
N ASN A 46 36.97 27.40 -8.06
CA ASN A 46 36.98 27.32 -9.52
C ASN A 46 36.88 28.72 -10.17
N PRO A 47 36.98 28.86 -11.51
CA PRO A 47 36.85 30.15 -12.21
C PRO A 47 35.49 30.86 -12.05
N LEU A 48 34.46 30.15 -11.57
CA LEU A 48 33.13 30.68 -11.29
C LEU A 48 32.94 31.04 -9.81
N ASN A 49 34.03 31.04 -9.03
CA ASN A 49 34.04 31.31 -7.59
C ASN A 49 33.17 30.33 -6.77
N ILE A 50 33.08 29.08 -7.22
CA ILE A 50 32.46 27.98 -6.46
C ILE A 50 33.54 27.26 -5.66
N GLN A 51 33.27 27.03 -4.37
CA GLN A 51 34.18 26.32 -3.48
C GLN A 51 34.27 24.84 -3.86
N MET A 52 35.50 24.37 -4.08
CA MET A 52 35.82 22.99 -4.42
C MET A 52 36.23 22.21 -3.16
N LEU A 53 36.45 20.89 -3.32
CA LEU A 53 37.00 20.04 -2.25
C LEU A 53 38.30 20.64 -1.68
N SER A 54 38.46 20.49 -0.36
CA SER A 54 39.68 20.92 0.35
C SER A 54 40.92 20.30 -0.27
N LYS A 55 42.05 21.03 -0.24
CA LYS A 55 43.30 20.61 -0.88
C LYS A 55 43.76 19.22 -0.43
N GLY A 56 43.68 18.94 0.87
CA GLY A 56 44.04 17.64 1.43
C GLY A 56 43.16 16.49 0.93
N LEU A 57 41.86 16.70 0.76
CA LEU A 57 40.96 15.68 0.19
C LEU A 57 41.19 15.51 -1.31
N HIS A 58 41.40 16.61 -2.02
CA HIS A 58 41.67 16.61 -3.45
C HIS A 58 42.95 15.81 -3.79
N GLU A 59 44.02 16.01 -3.02
CA GLU A 59 45.27 15.25 -3.17
C GLU A 59 45.08 13.76 -2.89
N GLN A 60 44.25 13.40 -1.89
CA GLN A 60 43.99 12.00 -1.56
C GLN A 60 43.14 11.28 -2.61
N ILE A 61 42.16 11.96 -3.20
CA ILE A 61 41.21 11.36 -4.17
C ILE A 61 41.74 11.41 -5.60
N PHE A 62 42.25 12.57 -6.02
CA PHE A 62 42.63 12.83 -7.41
C PHE A 62 44.15 12.85 -7.63
N LYS A 63 44.94 12.58 -6.57
CA LYS A 63 46.42 12.50 -6.63
C LYS A 63 47.07 13.74 -7.25
N GLY A 64 46.45 14.90 -7.06
CA GLY A 64 46.95 16.19 -7.57
C GLY A 64 46.60 16.49 -9.03
N ALA A 65 45.71 15.72 -9.68
CA ALA A 65 45.22 16.05 -11.03
C ALA A 65 44.56 17.43 -11.04
N GLN A 66 44.97 18.32 -11.95
CA GLN A 66 44.34 19.62 -12.14
C GLN A 66 43.34 19.56 -13.29
N ALA A 67 42.21 20.24 -13.14
CA ALA A 67 41.23 20.38 -14.21
C ALA A 67 41.65 21.55 -15.10
N GLU A 68 41.74 21.30 -16.41
CA GLU A 68 41.92 22.35 -17.41
C GLU A 68 40.54 22.93 -17.76
N HIS A 69 40.45 24.25 -17.85
CA HIS A 69 39.22 24.97 -18.18
C HIS A 69 39.45 25.80 -19.44
N THR A 70 38.55 25.68 -20.42
CA THR A 70 38.58 26.57 -21.59
C THR A 70 37.88 27.89 -21.23
N GLU A 71 38.42 29.01 -21.71
CA GLU A 71 37.83 30.34 -21.47
C GLU A 71 36.41 30.41 -22.04
N GLU A 72 36.15 29.75 -23.17
CA GLU A 72 34.83 29.73 -23.80
C GLU A 72 33.75 29.09 -22.92
N ASP A 73 34.06 27.96 -22.26
CA ASP A 73 33.11 27.27 -21.38
C ASP A 73 32.81 28.06 -20.10
N VAL A 74 33.83 28.77 -19.58
CA VAL A 74 33.67 29.67 -18.44
C VAL A 74 32.74 30.83 -18.81
N GLN A 75 32.94 31.46 -19.97
CA GLN A 75 32.07 32.56 -20.43
C GLN A 75 30.63 32.10 -20.69
N LYS A 76 30.43 30.92 -21.28
CA LYS A 76 29.09 30.32 -21.45
C LYS A 76 28.40 30.10 -20.10
N SER A 77 29.13 29.58 -19.11
CA SER A 77 28.61 29.36 -17.77
C SER A 77 28.24 30.67 -17.08
N ILE A 78 29.08 31.71 -17.19
CA ILE A 78 28.80 33.05 -16.67
C ILE A 78 27.55 33.64 -17.33
N HIS A 79 27.41 33.53 -18.65
CA HIS A 79 26.23 34.03 -19.36
C HIS A 79 24.95 33.33 -18.89
N HIS A 80 24.99 32.00 -18.73
CA HIS A 80 23.86 31.24 -18.19
C HIS A 80 23.51 31.68 -16.76
N LEU A 81 24.49 31.81 -15.87
CA LEU A 81 24.27 32.25 -14.49
C LEU A 81 23.71 33.68 -14.41
N ARG A 82 24.08 34.57 -15.32
CA ARG A 82 23.51 35.92 -15.42
C ARG A 82 22.03 35.90 -15.83
N ASN A 83 21.65 35.02 -16.76
CA ASN A 83 20.25 34.92 -17.20
C ASN A 83 19.31 34.42 -16.09
N HIS A 84 19.84 33.76 -15.06
CA HIS A 84 19.10 33.30 -13.88
C HIS A 84 19.36 34.17 -12.63
N ASP A 85 19.99 35.34 -12.77
CA ASP A 85 20.33 36.26 -11.67
C ASP A 85 21.20 35.66 -10.55
N LEU A 86 21.97 34.61 -10.84
CA LEU A 86 22.85 33.92 -9.88
C LEU A 86 24.30 34.42 -9.93
N TRP A 87 24.70 35.09 -11.00
CA TRP A 87 26.08 35.58 -11.15
C TRP A 87 26.34 36.81 -10.29
N GLY A 88 27.42 36.77 -9.49
CA GLY A 88 27.85 37.90 -8.65
C GLY A 88 27.13 38.01 -7.31
N GLN A 89 26.32 37.02 -6.93
CA GLN A 89 25.76 36.93 -5.58
C GLN A 89 26.79 36.38 -4.58
N ASP A 90 26.67 36.79 -3.31
CA ASP A 90 27.53 36.29 -2.23
C ASP A 90 27.28 34.80 -1.99
N THR A 91 28.34 34.00 -2.10
CA THR A 91 28.29 32.56 -1.83
C THR A 91 28.71 32.29 -0.39
N SER A 92 27.91 31.50 0.33
CA SER A 92 28.28 31.03 1.67
C SER A 92 29.45 30.04 1.55
N THR A 93 30.63 30.44 2.01
CA THR A 93 31.80 29.55 2.04
C THR A 93 31.78 28.68 3.29
N LEU A 94 31.98 27.38 3.11
CA LEU A 94 32.11 26.41 4.19
C LEU A 94 33.57 26.35 4.68
N GLN A 95 33.78 25.85 5.89
CA GLN A 95 35.13 25.62 6.42
C GLN A 95 35.77 24.40 5.74
N ASP A 96 37.08 24.45 5.53
CA ASP A 96 37.81 23.33 4.93
C ASP A 96 37.86 22.13 5.87
N VAL A 97 37.55 20.95 5.33
CA VAL A 97 37.57 19.69 6.07
C VAL A 97 38.93 19.02 5.90
N ASN A 98 39.58 18.68 7.02
CA ASN A 98 40.81 17.88 7.04
C ASN A 98 40.51 16.44 7.45
N LEU A 99 40.04 15.64 6.50
CA LEU A 99 39.75 14.21 6.71
C LEU A 99 40.83 13.35 6.04
N LYS A 100 41.33 12.35 6.77
CA LYS A 100 42.32 11.38 6.27
C LYS A 100 41.60 10.12 5.79
N LEU A 101 41.51 9.93 4.48
CA LEU A 101 40.83 8.80 3.84
C LEU A 101 41.70 7.53 3.90
N PRO A 102 41.08 6.33 3.98
CA PRO A 102 41.80 5.07 3.79
C PRO A 102 42.49 5.00 2.44
N LYS A 103 43.55 4.19 2.33
CA LYS A 103 44.26 3.99 1.07
C LYS A 103 43.31 3.40 0.01
N MET A 104 43.17 4.11 -1.11
CA MET A 104 42.42 3.61 -2.24
C MET A 104 43.16 2.46 -2.95
N TYR A 105 42.42 1.42 -3.34
CA TYR A 105 42.93 0.34 -4.19
C TYR A 105 43.34 0.80 -5.61
N GLY A 106 42.60 1.73 -6.22
CA GLY A 106 42.80 2.19 -7.61
C GLY A 106 43.55 3.51 -7.74
N SER A 107 43.75 3.93 -8.98
CA SER A 107 44.33 5.23 -9.33
C SER A 107 43.35 6.39 -9.20
N ASN A 108 42.06 6.13 -9.45
CA ASN A 108 40.94 7.06 -9.35
C ASN A 108 39.74 6.38 -8.66
N ILE A 109 38.64 7.12 -8.49
CA ILE A 109 37.42 6.63 -7.82
C ILE A 109 36.79 5.46 -8.59
N GLU A 110 36.70 5.56 -9.92
CA GLU A 110 36.07 4.54 -10.77
C GLU A 110 36.80 3.19 -10.65
N GLU A 111 38.12 3.19 -10.85
CA GLU A 111 38.96 2.00 -10.72
C GLU A 111 38.92 1.44 -9.29
N HIS A 112 38.88 2.31 -8.27
CA HIS A 112 38.74 1.89 -6.89
C HIS A 112 37.45 1.07 -6.67
N PHE A 113 36.30 1.58 -7.14
CA PHE A 113 35.03 0.87 -7.02
C PHE A 113 34.96 -0.39 -7.89
N GLN A 114 35.58 -0.37 -9.07
CA GLN A 114 35.68 -1.53 -9.93
C GLN A 114 36.45 -2.67 -9.25
N ILE A 115 37.63 -2.38 -8.68
CA ILE A 115 38.45 -3.36 -7.95
C ILE A 115 37.70 -3.88 -6.72
N LEU A 116 37.04 -2.99 -5.98
CA LEU A 116 36.28 -3.34 -4.78
C LEU A 116 35.13 -4.30 -5.13
N ALA A 117 34.33 -3.97 -6.14
CA ALA A 117 33.22 -4.81 -6.58
C ALA A 117 33.70 -6.14 -7.16
N GLN A 118 34.79 -6.16 -7.91
CA GLN A 118 35.39 -7.40 -8.39
C GLN A 118 35.82 -8.30 -7.23
N LYS A 119 36.52 -7.76 -6.22
CA LYS A 119 36.94 -8.55 -5.05
C LYS A 119 35.76 -9.13 -4.28
N GLN A 120 34.68 -8.37 -4.14
CA GLN A 120 33.47 -8.82 -3.43
C GLN A 120 32.67 -9.86 -4.22
N SER A 121 32.49 -9.66 -5.53
CA SER A 121 31.63 -10.51 -6.37
C SER A 121 32.34 -11.73 -6.97
N LEU A 122 33.67 -11.72 -7.09
CA LEU A 122 34.46 -12.80 -7.71
C LEU A 122 34.13 -14.22 -7.21
N PRO A 123 34.06 -14.52 -5.89
CA PRO A 123 33.75 -15.89 -5.45
C PRO A 123 32.36 -16.35 -5.90
N TYR A 124 31.39 -15.44 -5.93
CA TYR A 124 30.03 -15.71 -6.40
C TYR A 124 29.96 -15.82 -7.92
N LEU A 125 30.74 -15.02 -8.66
CA LEU A 125 30.89 -15.15 -10.10
C LEU A 125 31.50 -16.50 -10.50
N GLN A 126 32.49 -16.99 -9.75
CA GLN A 126 33.05 -18.31 -9.96
C GLN A 126 32.00 -19.40 -9.72
N ALA A 127 31.26 -19.31 -8.60
CA ALA A 127 30.17 -20.24 -8.31
C ALA A 127 29.05 -20.22 -9.37
N ALA A 128 28.71 -19.05 -9.89
CA ALA A 128 27.75 -18.89 -11.00
C ALA A 128 28.26 -19.55 -12.29
N ASN A 129 29.53 -19.33 -12.63
CA ASN A 129 30.14 -19.97 -13.81
C ASN A 129 30.21 -21.49 -13.68
N ASP A 130 30.47 -22.01 -12.46
CA ASP A 130 30.43 -23.45 -12.19
C ASP A 130 29.04 -24.04 -12.48
N LEU A 131 27.96 -23.31 -12.19
CA LEU A 131 26.59 -23.69 -12.58
C LEU A 131 26.36 -23.60 -14.09
N LEU A 132 26.79 -22.52 -14.74
CA LEU A 132 26.56 -22.32 -16.18
C LEU A 132 27.22 -23.40 -17.05
N GLN A 133 28.40 -23.87 -16.64
CA GLN A 133 29.19 -24.85 -17.41
C GLN A 133 28.81 -26.30 -17.12
N CYS A 134 27.98 -26.56 -16.11
CA CYS A 134 27.64 -27.92 -15.73
C CYS A 134 26.55 -28.53 -16.61
N THR A 135 26.54 -29.86 -16.70
CA THR A 135 25.39 -30.61 -17.18
C THR A 135 24.68 -31.15 -15.94
N LEU A 136 23.40 -30.85 -15.78
CA LEU A 136 22.65 -31.26 -14.60
C LEU A 136 22.69 -32.80 -14.44
N PRO A 137 22.82 -33.30 -13.20
CA PRO A 137 22.68 -34.73 -12.94
C PRO A 137 21.26 -35.21 -13.26
N ASP A 138 21.14 -36.50 -13.56
CA ASP A 138 19.85 -37.13 -13.83
C ASP A 138 18.90 -36.97 -12.64
N MET A 139 17.66 -36.58 -12.92
CA MET A 139 16.65 -36.36 -11.91
C MET A 139 16.25 -37.69 -11.26
N PRO A 140 16.14 -37.74 -9.92
CA PRO A 140 15.65 -38.93 -9.23
C PRO A 140 14.23 -39.32 -9.66
N ARG A 141 13.98 -40.62 -9.82
CA ARG A 141 12.64 -41.16 -10.10
C ARG A 141 11.78 -41.28 -8.85
N ASP A 142 12.40 -41.71 -7.75
CA ASP A 142 11.75 -41.90 -6.45
C ASP A 142 12.37 -41.00 -5.40
N TRP A 143 11.57 -40.13 -4.80
CA TRP A 143 12.04 -39.21 -3.76
C TRP A 143 11.86 -39.79 -2.36
N ALA A 144 12.80 -39.48 -1.47
CA ALA A 144 12.84 -39.99 -0.11
C ALA A 144 11.82 -39.30 0.80
N TRP A 145 11.01 -40.10 1.50
CA TRP A 145 10.12 -39.64 2.56
C TRP A 145 10.85 -39.69 3.91
N HIS A 146 11.76 -38.74 4.15
CA HIS A 146 12.54 -38.67 5.38
C HIS A 146 12.81 -37.22 5.81
N THR A 147 12.84 -36.97 7.12
CA THR A 147 13.03 -35.61 7.67
C THR A 147 14.43 -35.07 7.41
N GLY A 148 14.52 -33.78 7.10
CA GLY A 148 15.78 -33.11 6.77
C GLY A 148 16.22 -33.36 5.33
N TRP A 149 17.51 -33.15 5.07
CA TRP A 149 18.07 -33.25 3.72
C TRP A 149 18.41 -34.69 3.33
N THR A 150 18.02 -35.05 2.11
CA THR A 150 18.45 -36.25 1.41
C THR A 150 19.21 -35.85 0.14
N LYS A 151 20.39 -36.41 -0.04
CA LYS A 151 21.25 -36.30 -1.22
C LYS A 151 21.03 -37.49 -2.14
N TYR A 152 20.88 -37.23 -3.44
CA TYR A 152 20.75 -38.26 -4.46
C TYR A 152 22.05 -38.37 -5.25
N THR A 153 22.69 -39.54 -5.17
CA THR A 153 23.94 -39.86 -5.86
C THR A 153 23.68 -40.24 -7.32
N LYS A 154 24.70 -40.14 -8.17
CA LYS A 154 24.61 -40.51 -9.59
C LYS A 154 24.26 -41.99 -9.79
N ASP A 155 24.60 -42.84 -8.84
CA ASP A 155 24.30 -44.27 -8.85
C ASP A 155 22.88 -44.59 -8.37
N GLY A 156 22.06 -43.56 -8.06
CA GLY A 156 20.68 -43.70 -7.57
C GLY A 156 20.57 -43.94 -6.06
N GLY A 157 21.69 -43.94 -5.33
CA GLY A 157 21.71 -44.02 -3.87
C GLY A 157 21.17 -42.76 -3.19
N LYS A 158 20.54 -42.94 -2.02
CA LYS A 158 19.94 -41.89 -1.19
C LYS A 158 20.72 -41.78 0.12
N GLU A 159 21.37 -40.65 0.36
CA GLU A 159 22.17 -40.41 1.57
C GLU A 159 21.56 -39.28 2.41
N HIS A 160 21.48 -39.47 3.72
CA HIS A 160 21.06 -38.41 4.64
C HIS A 160 22.24 -37.46 4.91
N VAL A 161 21.99 -36.16 4.80
CA VAL A 161 23.00 -35.12 5.02
C VAL A 161 22.43 -34.01 5.91
N ASP A 162 23.30 -33.28 6.60
CA ASP A 162 22.87 -32.15 7.44
C ASP A 162 22.49 -30.92 6.59
N PHE A 163 23.21 -30.68 5.49
CA PHE A 163 22.97 -29.62 4.51
C PHE A 163 23.79 -29.92 3.23
N PRO A 164 23.49 -29.30 2.07
CA PRO A 164 24.29 -29.47 0.85
C PRO A 164 25.70 -28.87 0.95
N ASP A 165 26.73 -29.65 0.62
CA ASP A 165 28.14 -29.24 0.76
C ASP A 165 28.63 -28.32 -0.37
N GLU A 166 27.94 -28.33 -1.51
CA GLU A 166 28.36 -27.59 -2.70
C GLU A 166 28.26 -26.06 -2.52
N ARG A 167 29.11 -25.36 -3.28
CA ARG A 167 29.20 -23.89 -3.24
C ARG A 167 28.11 -23.17 -4.01
N ALA A 168 27.44 -23.85 -4.93
CA ALA A 168 26.50 -23.26 -5.87
C ALA A 168 25.29 -24.19 -5.99
N LEU A 169 24.10 -23.64 -5.74
CA LEU A 169 22.84 -24.39 -5.70
C LEU A 169 21.76 -23.60 -6.45
N VAL A 170 20.90 -24.29 -7.19
CA VAL A 170 19.58 -23.77 -7.54
C VAL A 170 18.59 -24.34 -6.54
N PHE A 171 17.74 -23.50 -5.96
CA PHE A 171 16.96 -23.84 -4.77
C PHE A 171 15.56 -23.21 -4.84
N ASP A 172 14.57 -23.97 -4.38
CA ASP A 172 13.17 -23.56 -4.30
C ASP A 172 12.48 -24.21 -3.08
N VAL A 173 11.56 -23.49 -2.45
CA VAL A 173 10.85 -23.88 -1.23
C VAL A 173 9.34 -23.77 -1.38
N GLU A 174 8.64 -24.82 -0.98
CA GLU A 174 7.17 -24.84 -0.91
C GLU A 174 6.63 -24.82 0.52
N VAL A 175 5.53 -24.09 0.70
CA VAL A 175 4.88 -23.82 1.98
C VAL A 175 3.39 -24.13 1.90
N CYS A 176 2.90 -24.97 2.82
CA CYS A 176 1.47 -25.20 3.00
C CYS A 176 0.82 -23.98 3.69
N MET A 177 0.18 -23.11 2.91
CA MET A 177 -0.35 -21.82 3.39
C MET A 177 -1.52 -21.96 4.37
N SER A 178 -2.23 -23.08 4.35
CA SER A 178 -3.34 -23.38 5.28
C SER A 178 -2.85 -23.70 6.70
N GLU A 179 -1.62 -24.19 6.84
CA GLU A 179 -1.02 -24.64 8.10
C GLU A 179 0.00 -23.64 8.68
N GLY A 180 0.28 -22.54 7.96
CA GLY A 180 1.10 -21.43 8.43
C GLY A 180 2.26 -21.06 7.51
N GLN A 181 3.32 -20.47 8.08
CA GLN A 181 4.47 -19.92 7.35
C GLN A 181 5.74 -20.81 7.42
N CYS A 182 5.61 -22.04 7.90
CA CYS A 182 6.75 -22.96 8.03
C CYS A 182 7.03 -23.67 6.70
N PRO A 183 8.31 -23.85 6.32
CA PRO A 183 8.65 -24.57 5.10
C PRO A 183 8.17 -26.01 5.17
N THR A 184 7.57 -26.51 4.08
CA THR A 184 7.01 -27.85 4.02
C THR A 184 7.92 -28.79 3.24
N LEU A 185 8.33 -28.36 2.05
CA LEU A 185 9.24 -29.06 1.14
C LEU A 185 10.24 -28.09 0.55
N ALA A 186 11.42 -28.59 0.21
CA ALA A 186 12.35 -27.85 -0.63
C ALA A 186 13.16 -28.79 -1.51
N VAL A 187 13.50 -28.32 -2.70
CA VAL A 187 14.36 -29.05 -3.64
C VAL A 187 15.54 -28.18 -3.99
N ALA A 188 16.71 -28.80 -4.11
CA ALA A 188 17.89 -28.13 -4.61
C ALA A 188 18.62 -28.99 -5.63
N VAL A 189 19.29 -28.34 -6.58
CA VAL A 189 20.23 -29.01 -7.48
C VAL A 189 21.56 -28.28 -7.47
N SER A 190 22.63 -29.06 -7.44
CA SER A 190 24.01 -28.60 -7.56
C SER A 190 24.59 -29.12 -8.89
N PRO A 191 25.80 -28.69 -9.29
CA PRO A 191 26.49 -29.28 -10.44
C PRO A 191 26.72 -30.81 -10.35
N GLN A 192 26.57 -31.41 -9.17
CA GLN A 192 26.91 -32.83 -8.94
C GLN A 192 25.72 -33.70 -8.53
N HIS A 193 24.81 -33.15 -7.72
CA HIS A 193 23.75 -33.91 -7.05
C HIS A 193 22.43 -33.15 -6.97
N TRP A 194 21.33 -33.90 -6.95
CA TRP A 194 20.01 -33.44 -6.50
C TRP A 194 19.87 -33.60 -4.99
N TYR A 195 19.04 -32.73 -4.40
CA TYR A 195 18.74 -32.71 -2.98
C TYR A 195 17.25 -32.49 -2.76
N SER A 196 16.69 -33.14 -1.74
CA SER A 196 15.34 -32.84 -1.25
C SER A 196 15.36 -32.67 0.25
N TRP A 197 14.58 -31.72 0.74
CA TRP A 197 14.35 -31.49 2.16
C TRP A 197 12.88 -31.67 2.49
N CYS A 198 12.59 -32.51 3.49
CA CYS A 198 11.24 -32.64 4.03
C CYS A 198 11.18 -32.09 5.46
N SER A 199 10.16 -31.28 5.70
CA SER A 199 9.92 -30.74 7.03
C SER A 199 9.52 -31.83 8.03
N ARG A 200 9.81 -31.56 9.30
CA ARG A 200 9.33 -32.39 10.41
C ARG A 200 7.80 -32.43 10.46
N ARG A 201 7.14 -31.33 10.08
CA ARG A 201 5.67 -31.17 10.07
C ARG A 201 4.99 -32.03 9.02
N LEU A 202 5.64 -32.21 7.88
CA LEU A 202 5.14 -33.05 6.81
C LEU A 202 5.13 -34.53 7.20
N ILE A 203 6.21 -35.01 7.84
CA ILE A 203 6.41 -36.45 8.09
C ILE A 203 5.86 -36.88 9.44
N GLU A 204 5.99 -36.08 10.50
CA GLU A 204 5.46 -36.43 11.81
C GLU A 204 3.96 -36.10 11.91
N GLU A 205 3.18 -37.07 12.39
CA GLU A 205 1.78 -36.83 12.77
C GLU A 205 1.73 -36.37 14.23
N ARG A 206 1.34 -35.12 14.44
CA ARG A 206 1.09 -34.54 15.76
C ARG A 206 -0.28 -33.90 15.80
N TYR A 207 -0.90 -33.91 16.97
CA TYR A 207 -2.23 -33.32 17.18
C TYR A 207 -2.22 -31.79 17.04
N THR A 208 -1.14 -31.12 17.50
CA THR A 208 -0.97 -29.67 17.34
C THR A 208 0.50 -29.30 17.10
N TRP A 209 0.71 -28.27 16.27
CA TRP A 209 2.00 -27.63 16.06
C TRP A 209 1.99 -26.21 16.66
N SER A 210 3.17 -25.71 17.04
CA SER A 210 3.27 -24.30 17.46
C SER A 210 3.10 -23.39 16.25
N ASN A 211 2.29 -22.35 16.41
CA ASN A 211 2.21 -21.26 15.44
C ASN A 211 3.47 -20.37 15.47
N GLN A 212 4.22 -20.39 16.58
CA GLN A 212 5.49 -19.70 16.67
C GLN A 212 6.57 -20.51 15.95
N MET A 213 7.28 -19.82 15.06
CA MET A 213 8.36 -20.37 14.27
C MET A 213 9.70 -20.09 14.95
N SER A 214 10.55 -21.11 14.94
CA SER A 214 11.88 -21.08 15.53
C SER A 214 12.95 -21.47 14.50
N LEU A 215 14.23 -21.25 14.81
CA LEU A 215 15.32 -21.68 13.92
C LEU A 215 15.32 -23.18 13.62
N SER A 216 14.75 -24.02 14.50
CA SER A 216 14.63 -25.47 14.27
C SER A 216 13.57 -25.86 13.24
N ASP A 217 12.64 -24.96 12.90
CA ASP A 217 11.63 -25.19 11.87
C ASP A 217 12.12 -24.79 10.46
N LEU A 218 13.26 -24.10 10.37
CA LEU A 218 13.84 -23.57 9.14
C LEU A 218 14.81 -24.55 8.47
N ILE A 219 15.08 -24.32 7.19
CA ILE A 219 15.93 -25.17 6.36
C ILE A 219 17.41 -24.80 6.59
N PRO A 220 18.26 -25.74 7.04
CA PRO A 220 19.69 -25.50 7.17
C PRO A 220 20.41 -25.61 5.82
N LEU A 221 21.28 -24.67 5.47
CA LEU A 221 22.12 -24.76 4.25
C LEU A 221 23.62 -24.70 4.53
N GLU A 222 24.03 -24.40 5.76
CA GLU A 222 25.44 -24.18 6.12
C GLU A 222 25.81 -24.74 7.49
N THR A 223 24.82 -24.97 8.36
CA THR A 223 25.01 -25.48 9.73
C THR A 223 24.14 -26.71 9.99
N SER A 224 24.62 -27.63 10.82
CA SER A 224 23.81 -28.75 11.29
C SER A 224 22.58 -28.26 12.08
N VAL A 225 21.50 -29.04 12.10
CA VAL A 225 20.24 -28.69 12.78
C VAL A 225 20.47 -28.27 14.24
N LYS A 226 21.38 -28.95 14.96
CA LYS A 226 21.65 -28.74 16.39
C LYS A 226 22.71 -27.68 16.70
N SER A 227 23.41 -27.17 15.69
CA SER A 227 24.48 -26.17 15.88
C SER A 227 24.12 -24.85 15.22
N ASN A 228 24.46 -23.74 15.86
CA ASN A 228 24.34 -22.39 15.29
C ASN A 228 25.71 -21.77 14.98
N ALA A 229 26.78 -22.53 15.20
CA ALA A 229 28.14 -22.17 14.84
C ALA A 229 28.70 -23.18 13.84
N LEU A 230 29.48 -22.72 12.86
CA LEU A 230 30.26 -23.65 12.05
C LEU A 230 31.31 -24.35 12.90
N ASN A 231 31.45 -25.65 12.67
CA ASN A 231 32.57 -26.44 13.18
C ASN A 231 33.90 -26.06 12.50
N LYS A 232 33.86 -25.39 11.32
CA LYS A 232 35.02 -24.82 10.63
C LYS A 232 35.15 -23.33 10.95
N PRO A 233 36.37 -22.80 11.17
CA PRO A 233 36.56 -21.44 11.72
C PRO A 233 36.07 -20.30 10.81
N ASN A 234 35.71 -20.56 9.54
CA ASN A 234 35.22 -19.55 8.59
C ASN A 234 34.04 -20.07 7.76
N TRP A 235 32.98 -19.26 7.64
CA TRP A 235 31.95 -19.44 6.60
C TRP A 235 32.60 -19.33 5.22
N THR A 236 32.29 -20.28 4.34
CA THR A 236 32.68 -20.26 2.93
C THR A 236 31.65 -19.50 2.12
N GLU A 237 32.08 -18.80 1.08
CA GLU A 237 31.19 -18.12 0.15
C GLU A 237 30.33 -19.15 -0.62
N LYS A 238 29.00 -19.06 -0.48
CA LYS A 238 28.02 -19.89 -1.18
C LYS A 238 27.07 -19.03 -2.01
N LEU A 239 26.70 -19.53 -3.18
CA LEU A 239 25.74 -18.91 -4.07
C LEU A 239 24.47 -19.77 -4.16
N VAL A 240 23.32 -19.13 -3.97
CA VAL A 240 22.01 -19.73 -4.21
C VAL A 240 21.33 -18.97 -5.36
N VAL A 241 20.86 -19.70 -6.36
CA VAL A 241 20.07 -19.17 -7.47
C VAL A 241 18.63 -19.61 -7.28
N GLY A 242 17.68 -18.71 -7.46
CA GLY A 242 16.25 -19.01 -7.38
C GLY A 242 15.43 -18.10 -8.28
N HIS A 243 14.12 -18.32 -8.32
CA HIS A 243 13.17 -17.44 -8.99
C HIS A 243 12.27 -16.80 -7.95
N ASN A 244 12.33 -15.47 -7.80
CA ASN A 244 11.80 -14.78 -6.62
C ASN A 244 12.44 -15.31 -5.31
N VAL A 245 13.76 -15.53 -5.37
CA VAL A 245 14.58 -16.19 -4.32
C VAL A 245 14.49 -15.55 -2.93
N SER A 246 14.02 -14.31 -2.85
CA SER A 246 13.84 -13.62 -1.57
C SER A 246 12.77 -14.29 -0.70
N PHE A 247 11.77 -14.95 -1.31
CA PHE A 247 10.80 -15.79 -0.61
C PHE A 247 11.49 -17.02 0.02
N ASP A 248 12.25 -17.77 -0.77
CA ASP A 248 13.01 -18.95 -0.33
C ASP A 248 14.00 -18.61 0.76
N ARG A 249 14.67 -17.45 0.62
CA ARG A 249 15.61 -16.91 1.60
C ARG A 249 15.02 -16.82 3.00
N THR A 250 13.74 -16.43 3.13
CA THR A 250 13.08 -16.33 4.44
C THR A 250 12.85 -17.68 5.12
N HIS A 251 13.13 -18.80 4.44
CA HIS A 251 13.01 -20.15 4.99
C HIS A 251 14.36 -20.77 5.35
N ILE A 252 15.47 -20.05 5.13
CA ILE A 252 16.83 -20.52 5.40
C ILE A 252 17.24 -20.11 6.81
N LYS A 253 17.66 -21.08 7.62
CA LYS A 253 18.03 -20.92 9.03
C LYS A 253 19.13 -19.87 9.23
N GLU A 254 20.22 -19.96 8.45
CA GLU A 254 21.43 -19.17 8.68
C GLU A 254 21.26 -17.68 8.33
N GLN A 255 20.22 -17.33 7.57
CA GLN A 255 19.92 -15.95 7.22
C GLN A 255 19.39 -15.12 8.40
N TYR A 256 18.94 -15.78 9.47
CA TYR A 256 18.49 -15.15 10.71
C TYR A 256 19.61 -14.98 11.75
N LEU A 257 20.84 -15.41 11.47
CA LEU A 257 21.96 -15.28 12.39
C LEU A 257 22.55 -13.86 12.34
N ILE A 258 22.70 -13.22 13.51
CA ILE A 258 23.17 -11.82 13.64
C ILE A 258 24.56 -11.57 13.02
N LYS A 259 25.49 -12.53 13.11
CA LYS A 259 26.82 -12.37 12.51
C LYS A 259 26.79 -12.40 10.97
N GLY A 260 25.67 -12.80 10.38
CA GLY A 260 25.46 -12.96 8.94
C GLY A 260 26.27 -14.11 8.35
N SER A 261 25.71 -14.81 7.37
CA SER A 261 26.44 -15.77 6.57
C SER A 261 27.09 -15.13 5.34
N LYS A 262 28.02 -15.85 4.71
CA LYS A 262 28.59 -15.45 3.42
C LYS A 262 27.79 -16.00 2.23
N MET A 263 26.60 -16.51 2.46
CA MET A 263 25.68 -16.87 1.40
C MET A 263 25.15 -15.62 0.72
N ARG A 264 25.06 -15.65 -0.62
CA ARG A 264 24.40 -14.63 -1.42
C ARG A 264 23.44 -15.27 -2.40
N PHE A 265 22.47 -14.47 -2.84
CA PHE A 265 21.37 -14.93 -3.66
C PHE A 265 21.37 -14.24 -5.01
N MET A 266 21.10 -15.00 -6.07
CA MET A 266 20.86 -14.50 -7.41
C MET A 266 19.43 -14.84 -7.82
N ASP A 267 18.68 -13.81 -8.17
CA ASP A 267 17.27 -13.91 -8.52
C ASP A 267 17.09 -13.84 -10.05
N THR A 268 16.64 -14.93 -10.65
CA THR A 268 16.34 -14.98 -12.09
C THR A 268 15.19 -14.05 -12.47
N MET A 269 14.24 -13.80 -11.56
CA MET A 269 13.17 -12.82 -11.78
C MET A 269 13.74 -11.40 -11.89
N SER A 270 14.60 -11.00 -10.94
CA SER A 270 15.31 -9.70 -10.98
C SER A 270 16.16 -9.55 -12.25
N MET A 271 16.88 -10.60 -12.67
CA MET A 271 17.68 -10.57 -13.92
C MET A 271 16.80 -10.39 -15.14
N HIS A 272 15.70 -11.15 -15.25
CA HIS A 272 14.72 -10.99 -16.32
C HIS A 272 14.18 -9.56 -16.37
N MET A 273 13.81 -8.98 -15.22
CA MET A 273 13.31 -7.60 -15.16
C MET A 273 14.35 -6.57 -15.62
N ALA A 274 15.63 -6.80 -15.31
CA ALA A 274 16.73 -5.93 -15.72
C ALA A 274 17.07 -6.01 -17.22
N VAL A 275 16.78 -7.15 -17.86
CA VAL A 275 17.08 -7.43 -19.28
C VAL A 275 15.86 -7.16 -20.18
N SER A 276 14.71 -7.77 -19.86
CA SER A 276 13.50 -7.80 -20.68
C SER A 276 12.23 -7.38 -19.92
N GLY A 277 12.34 -6.56 -18.87
CA GLY A 277 11.19 -6.13 -18.07
C GLY A 277 10.20 -5.19 -18.80
N LEU A 278 8.94 -5.19 -18.36
CA LEU A 278 7.84 -4.38 -18.91
C LEU A 278 7.45 -3.19 -18.00
N THR A 279 7.08 -2.06 -18.61
CA THR A 279 6.48 -0.92 -17.89
C THR A 279 5.08 -1.29 -17.41
N GLY A 280 4.55 -0.55 -16.43
CA GLY A 280 3.19 -0.79 -15.91
C GLY A 280 2.15 -0.79 -17.03
N PHE A 281 2.25 0.17 -17.96
CA PHE A 281 1.37 0.24 -19.13
C PHE A 281 1.61 -0.93 -20.10
N GLN A 282 2.86 -1.22 -20.48
CA GLN A 282 3.17 -2.34 -21.39
C GLN A 282 2.74 -3.69 -20.81
N ARG A 283 2.88 -3.90 -19.50
CA ARG A 283 2.42 -5.11 -18.82
C ARG A 283 0.91 -5.30 -18.98
N SER A 284 0.13 -4.23 -18.82
CA SER A 284 -1.32 -4.26 -19.04
C SER A 284 -1.67 -4.61 -20.50
N LEU A 285 -0.96 -4.04 -21.47
CA LEU A 285 -1.15 -4.35 -22.89
C LEU A 285 -0.76 -5.81 -23.23
N TRP A 286 0.38 -6.28 -22.71
CA TRP A 286 0.86 -7.65 -22.89
C TRP A 286 -0.16 -8.66 -22.34
N MET A 287 -0.66 -8.41 -21.12
CA MET A 287 -1.72 -9.20 -20.49
C MET A 287 -3.01 -9.23 -21.32
N ALA A 288 -3.43 -8.09 -21.85
CA ALA A 288 -4.62 -8.02 -22.71
C ALA A 288 -4.44 -8.81 -24.02
N SER A 289 -3.24 -8.76 -24.60
CA SER A 289 -2.90 -9.45 -25.84
C SER A 289 -2.81 -10.97 -25.67
N LYS A 290 -2.14 -11.45 -24.62
CA LYS A 290 -1.91 -12.89 -24.39
C LYS A 290 -3.06 -13.60 -23.69
N TYR A 291 -3.71 -12.94 -22.71
CA TYR A 291 -4.80 -13.52 -21.90
C TYR A 291 -6.20 -12.99 -22.25
N GLY A 292 -6.35 -12.21 -23.32
CA GLY A 292 -7.65 -11.93 -23.94
C GLY A 292 -8.64 -11.10 -23.11
N ARG A 293 -8.18 -10.19 -22.23
CA ARG A 293 -9.11 -9.30 -21.49
C ARG A 293 -9.71 -8.23 -22.42
N LYS A 294 -11.03 -8.33 -22.69
CA LYS A 294 -11.81 -7.43 -23.58
C LYS A 294 -11.59 -5.92 -23.35
N ARG A 295 -11.37 -5.49 -22.10
CA ARG A 295 -11.20 -4.08 -21.72
C ARG A 295 -9.83 -3.52 -22.13
N GLY A 296 -8.76 -4.28 -21.88
CA GLY A 296 -7.42 -3.92 -22.34
C GLY A 296 -7.33 -3.89 -23.86
N LEU A 297 -8.04 -4.79 -24.55
CA LEU A 297 -8.14 -4.79 -26.02
C LEU A 297 -8.77 -3.51 -26.61
N GLN A 298 -9.64 -2.80 -25.87
CA GLN A 298 -10.22 -1.52 -26.30
C GLN A 298 -9.24 -0.35 -26.10
N GLU A 299 -8.55 -0.31 -24.96
CA GLU A 299 -7.47 0.65 -24.68
C GLU A 299 -6.31 0.48 -25.69
N VAL A 300 -5.97 -0.77 -26.00
CA VAL A 300 -5.05 -1.18 -27.06
C VAL A 300 -5.47 -0.60 -28.41
N LYS A 301 -6.73 -0.74 -28.81
CA LYS A 301 -7.26 -0.20 -30.08
C LYS A 301 -7.17 1.33 -30.14
N GLN A 302 -7.48 2.02 -29.04
CA GLN A 302 -7.38 3.47 -28.96
C GLN A 302 -5.93 3.97 -29.01
N HIS A 303 -5.00 3.27 -28.38
CA HIS A 303 -3.58 3.61 -28.46
C HIS A 303 -3.03 3.39 -29.88
N ILE A 304 -3.37 2.27 -30.53
CA ILE A 304 -3.00 2.00 -31.93
C ILE A 304 -3.48 3.12 -32.88
N MET A 305 -4.70 3.64 -32.67
CA MET A 305 -5.23 4.75 -33.45
C MET A 305 -4.45 6.05 -33.24
N LYS A 306 -3.97 6.32 -32.01
CA LYS A 306 -3.17 7.52 -31.69
C LYS A 306 -1.74 7.43 -32.19
N THR A 307 -1.11 6.26 -32.16
CA THR A 307 0.32 6.10 -32.52
C THR A 307 0.53 6.00 -34.03
N ARG A 308 -0.48 5.53 -34.79
CA ARG A 308 -0.44 5.50 -36.27
C ARG A 308 -0.45 6.89 -36.92
N SER A 309 -0.88 7.94 -36.23
CA SER A 309 -1.07 9.26 -36.85
C SER A 309 0.19 10.14 -36.88
N LYS A 310 1.33 9.72 -36.29
CA LYS A 310 2.47 10.62 -36.05
C LYS A 310 3.87 10.13 -36.47
N GLY A 311 4.04 9.13 -37.33
CA GLY A 311 5.41 8.77 -37.78
C GLY A 311 5.52 8.00 -39.08
N GLU A 312 6.06 8.64 -40.10
CA GLU A 312 6.71 7.99 -41.24
C GLU A 312 8.11 7.53 -40.80
N GLY A 313 8.21 6.30 -40.29
CA GLY A 313 9.46 5.65 -39.93
C GLY A 313 9.42 4.15 -40.29
N PRO A 314 10.57 3.44 -40.27
CA PRO A 314 10.62 2.04 -40.68
C PRO A 314 9.65 1.22 -39.84
N GLY A 315 8.79 0.46 -40.51
CA GLY A 315 7.68 -0.29 -39.90
C GLY A 315 8.13 -1.44 -39.01
N ILE A 316 8.69 -1.13 -37.84
CA ILE A 316 8.62 -2.03 -36.69
C ILE A 316 7.13 -2.09 -36.36
N THR A 317 6.50 -3.22 -36.65
CA THR A 317 5.11 -3.43 -36.27
C THR A 317 5.02 -3.19 -34.75
N SER A 318 4.17 -2.25 -34.33
CA SER A 318 4.03 -1.67 -32.97
C SER A 318 3.92 -2.66 -31.78
N TRP A 319 3.98 -3.97 -32.05
CA TRP A 319 3.75 -5.08 -31.13
C TRP A 319 4.87 -6.13 -31.12
N GLU A 320 5.95 -6.00 -31.90
CA GLU A 320 7.07 -6.96 -31.87
C GLU A 320 7.70 -7.09 -30.48
N TRP A 321 7.68 -6.01 -29.69
CA TRP A 321 8.17 -6.00 -28.32
C TRP A 321 7.42 -6.99 -27.39
N VAL A 322 6.17 -7.36 -27.71
CA VAL A 322 5.38 -8.34 -26.93
C VAL A 322 5.97 -9.75 -27.00
N ASN A 323 6.71 -10.06 -28.06
CA ASN A 323 7.30 -11.39 -28.25
C ASN A 323 8.73 -11.52 -27.70
N VAL A 324 9.36 -10.41 -27.32
CA VAL A 324 10.73 -10.38 -26.75
C VAL A 324 10.74 -10.08 -25.24
N SER A 325 9.56 -10.08 -24.63
CA SER A 325 9.37 -9.79 -23.21
C SER A 325 8.17 -10.58 -22.67
N SER A 326 8.13 -10.76 -21.36
CA SER A 326 7.11 -11.51 -20.64
C SER A 326 6.78 -10.80 -19.33
N ILE A 327 5.80 -11.36 -18.61
CA ILE A 327 5.67 -11.05 -17.19
C ILE A 327 6.58 -11.91 -16.34
N ASN A 328 6.63 -11.58 -15.06
CA ASN A 328 7.70 -11.99 -14.17
C ASN A 328 7.53 -13.39 -13.55
N ASN A 329 6.48 -14.16 -13.88
CA ASN A 329 6.33 -15.49 -13.28
C ASN A 329 7.23 -16.51 -14.00
N LEU A 330 7.64 -17.57 -13.30
CA LEU A 330 8.59 -18.55 -13.84
C LEU A 330 8.10 -19.17 -15.14
N ALA A 331 6.82 -19.54 -15.24
CA ALA A 331 6.26 -20.17 -16.43
C ALA A 331 6.35 -19.29 -17.69
N ASP A 332 6.00 -18.01 -17.58
CA ASP A 332 6.05 -17.06 -18.70
C ASP A 332 7.50 -16.67 -19.04
N VAL A 333 8.39 -16.61 -18.04
CA VAL A 333 9.83 -16.35 -18.24
C VAL A 333 10.52 -17.56 -18.89
N HIS A 334 10.24 -18.77 -18.43
CA HIS A 334 10.75 -20.02 -19.02
C HIS A 334 10.28 -20.17 -20.47
N ALA A 335 8.99 -19.91 -20.73
CA ALA A 335 8.44 -19.91 -22.08
C ALA A 335 9.10 -18.87 -23.01
N LEU A 336 9.56 -17.73 -22.47
CA LEU A 336 10.24 -16.69 -23.25
C LEU A 336 11.67 -17.09 -23.66
N TYR A 337 12.47 -17.58 -22.72
CA TYR A 337 13.91 -17.83 -22.96
C TYR A 337 14.21 -19.24 -23.45
N VAL A 338 13.56 -20.25 -22.86
CA VAL A 338 13.83 -21.67 -23.11
C VAL A 338 12.79 -22.24 -24.09
N GLY A 339 11.52 -21.85 -23.90
CA GLY A 339 10.39 -22.44 -24.60
C GLY A 339 10.08 -23.86 -24.09
N GLY A 340 9.21 -24.59 -24.81
CA GLY A 340 8.82 -25.95 -24.45
C GLY A 340 7.39 -26.08 -23.89
N PRO A 341 7.05 -27.22 -23.27
CA PRO A 341 5.73 -27.43 -22.68
C PRO A 341 5.51 -26.46 -21.50
N PRO A 342 4.28 -25.97 -21.31
CA PRO A 342 4.00 -25.06 -20.20
C PRO A 342 4.21 -25.78 -18.86
N LEU A 343 4.81 -25.08 -17.89
CA LEU A 343 4.88 -25.55 -16.51
C LEU A 343 3.46 -25.69 -15.93
N GLU A 344 3.19 -26.84 -15.32
CA GLU A 344 1.90 -27.17 -14.71
C GLU A 344 1.65 -26.26 -13.51
N LYS A 345 0.45 -25.67 -13.43
CA LYS A 345 0.10 -24.70 -12.36
C LYS A 345 -0.75 -25.33 -11.27
N GLU A 346 -1.28 -26.52 -11.53
CA GLU A 346 -2.32 -27.18 -10.73
C GLU A 346 -1.75 -27.79 -9.44
N ALA A 347 -0.53 -28.32 -9.48
CA ALA A 347 0.15 -28.87 -8.30
C ALA A 347 0.38 -27.80 -7.21
N ARG A 348 0.72 -26.57 -7.62
CA ARG A 348 0.90 -25.43 -6.71
C ARG A 348 -0.37 -25.11 -5.91
N ASP A 349 -1.54 -25.29 -6.49
CA ASP A 349 -2.81 -24.98 -5.82
C ASP A 349 -3.03 -25.85 -4.58
N LEU A 350 -2.43 -27.04 -4.50
CA LEU A 350 -2.46 -27.89 -3.31
C LEU A 350 -1.66 -27.29 -2.14
N PHE A 351 -0.53 -26.64 -2.38
CA PHE A 351 0.22 -25.92 -1.33
C PHE A 351 -0.52 -24.67 -0.85
N VAL A 352 -1.26 -24.00 -1.74
CA VAL A 352 -1.96 -22.75 -1.42
C VAL A 352 -3.31 -22.98 -0.74
N LYS A 353 -4.10 -23.96 -1.22
CA LYS A 353 -5.49 -24.19 -0.79
C LYS A 353 -5.70 -25.54 -0.10
N GLY A 354 -4.82 -26.51 -0.32
CA GLY A 354 -4.93 -27.85 0.25
C GLY A 354 -4.47 -27.92 1.72
N SER A 355 -4.69 -29.07 2.34
CA SER A 355 -4.26 -29.40 3.69
C SER A 355 -2.94 -30.17 3.71
N MET A 356 -2.29 -30.29 4.88
CA MET A 356 -1.10 -31.13 5.02
C MET A 356 -1.37 -32.60 4.67
N ALA A 357 -2.60 -33.09 4.90
CA ALA A 357 -3.00 -34.45 4.54
C ALA A 357 -3.02 -34.66 3.02
N ASP A 358 -3.48 -33.66 2.27
CA ASP A 358 -3.48 -33.71 0.80
C ASP A 358 -2.06 -33.75 0.24
N ILE A 359 -1.14 -32.98 0.85
CA ILE A 359 0.28 -32.97 0.50
C ILE A 359 0.94 -34.32 0.79
N ARG A 360 0.60 -34.95 1.93
CA ARG A 360 1.07 -36.31 2.26
C ARG A 360 0.60 -37.35 1.25
N ALA A 361 -0.66 -37.26 0.80
CA ALA A 361 -1.24 -38.20 -0.15
C ALA A 361 -0.59 -38.10 -1.54
N HIS A 362 -0.23 -36.89 -2.00
CA HIS A 362 0.32 -36.64 -3.33
C HIS A 362 1.82 -36.29 -3.32
N PHE A 363 2.56 -36.78 -2.33
CA PHE A 363 3.94 -36.35 -2.09
C PHE A 363 4.87 -36.48 -3.31
N GLN A 364 4.86 -37.63 -3.99
CA GLN A 364 5.78 -37.89 -5.11
C GLN A 364 5.50 -36.95 -6.29
N ASP A 365 4.24 -36.63 -6.56
CA ASP A 365 3.87 -35.70 -7.62
C ASP A 365 4.27 -34.27 -7.27
N LEU A 366 4.07 -33.87 -6.00
CA LEU A 366 4.39 -32.52 -5.53
C LEU A 366 5.90 -32.25 -5.47
N ILE A 367 6.70 -33.22 -5.03
CA ILE A 367 8.16 -33.06 -5.01
C ILE A 367 8.75 -33.10 -6.43
N LEU A 368 8.15 -33.88 -7.35
CA LEU A 368 8.50 -33.84 -8.76
C LEU A 368 8.20 -32.46 -9.35
N TYR A 369 7.04 -31.88 -9.04
CA TYR A 369 6.69 -30.51 -9.40
C TYR A 369 7.77 -29.51 -8.91
N CYS A 370 8.16 -29.57 -7.63
CA CYS A 370 9.22 -28.72 -7.08
C CYS A 370 10.56 -28.91 -7.83
N ALA A 371 10.91 -30.16 -8.17
CA ALA A 371 12.13 -30.46 -8.91
C ALA A 371 12.11 -29.94 -10.35
N LEU A 372 10.95 -29.95 -11.00
CA LEU A 372 10.75 -29.36 -12.33
C LEU A 372 10.87 -27.84 -12.29
N ASP A 373 10.34 -27.18 -11.26
CA ASP A 373 10.47 -25.72 -11.07
C ASP A 373 11.94 -25.32 -10.80
N VAL A 374 12.68 -26.09 -10.01
CA VAL A 374 14.14 -25.91 -9.83
C VAL A 374 14.90 -26.10 -11.15
N LYS A 375 14.54 -27.12 -11.94
CA LYS A 375 15.14 -27.35 -13.26
C LYS A 375 14.84 -26.19 -14.21
N ALA A 376 13.60 -25.74 -14.28
CA ALA A 376 13.20 -24.61 -15.12
C ALA A 376 13.93 -23.32 -14.70
N THR A 377 14.10 -23.10 -13.39
CA THR A 377 14.88 -21.97 -12.86
C THR A 377 16.35 -22.04 -13.28
N TYR A 378 16.96 -23.23 -13.26
CA TYR A 378 18.32 -23.42 -13.78
C TYR A 378 18.42 -23.09 -15.27
N GLU A 379 17.51 -23.60 -16.10
CA GLU A 379 17.49 -23.35 -17.55
C GLU A 379 17.31 -21.84 -17.85
N VAL A 380 16.41 -21.18 -17.13
CA VAL A 380 16.24 -19.72 -17.22
C VAL A 380 17.53 -19.00 -16.80
N PHE A 381 18.19 -19.43 -15.73
CA PHE A 381 19.45 -18.84 -15.28
C PHE A 381 20.54 -18.95 -16.35
N GLN A 382 20.64 -20.09 -17.03
CA GLN A 382 21.62 -20.31 -18.10
C GLN A 382 21.50 -19.28 -19.23
N GLU A 383 20.28 -18.91 -19.62
CA GLU A 383 20.03 -17.93 -20.67
C GLU A 383 20.09 -16.49 -20.16
N THR A 384 19.52 -16.21 -18.98
CA THR A 384 19.36 -14.84 -18.48
C THR A 384 20.64 -14.24 -17.90
N PHE A 385 21.48 -15.04 -17.24
CA PHE A 385 22.67 -14.52 -16.57
C PHE A 385 23.73 -13.97 -17.56
N PRO A 386 24.07 -14.64 -18.68
CA PRO A 386 24.96 -14.08 -19.69
C PRO A 386 24.42 -12.77 -20.28
N LEU A 387 23.12 -12.71 -20.61
CA LEU A 387 22.46 -11.50 -21.12
C LEU A 387 22.50 -10.36 -20.10
N PHE A 388 22.33 -10.68 -18.81
CA PHE A 388 22.43 -9.70 -17.74
C PHE A 388 23.84 -9.10 -17.66
N ILE A 389 24.90 -9.92 -17.74
CA ILE A 389 26.30 -9.45 -17.73
C ILE A 389 26.61 -8.62 -18.98
N GLU A 390 26.11 -9.00 -20.15
CA GLU A 390 26.25 -8.21 -21.38
C GLU A 390 25.57 -6.84 -21.25
N ARG A 391 24.35 -6.80 -20.70
CA ARG A 391 23.58 -5.57 -20.53
C ARG A 391 24.10 -4.68 -19.39
N CYS A 392 24.74 -5.29 -18.39
CA CYS A 392 25.25 -4.64 -17.18
C CYS A 392 26.73 -5.03 -16.93
N PRO A 393 27.67 -4.57 -17.78
CA PRO A 393 29.05 -5.05 -17.74
C PRO A 393 29.85 -4.58 -16.52
N HIS A 394 29.38 -3.53 -15.84
CA HIS A 394 30.09 -2.97 -14.69
C HIS A 394 29.92 -3.86 -13.43
N PRO A 395 31.00 -4.32 -12.78
CA PRO A 395 30.95 -5.31 -11.69
C PRO A 395 30.21 -4.80 -10.44
N VAL A 396 30.14 -3.48 -10.25
CA VAL A 396 29.38 -2.88 -9.13
C VAL A 396 27.90 -3.24 -9.20
N THR A 397 27.31 -3.39 -10.40
CA THR A 397 25.90 -3.75 -10.53
C THR A 397 25.63 -5.11 -9.89
N LEU A 398 26.47 -6.10 -10.21
CA LEU A 398 26.34 -7.45 -9.64
C LEU A 398 26.63 -7.46 -8.13
N ALA A 399 27.72 -6.81 -7.70
CA ALA A 399 28.06 -6.73 -6.28
C ALA A 399 26.93 -6.06 -5.47
N GLY A 400 26.36 -4.97 -6.00
CA GLY A 400 25.21 -4.29 -5.40
C GLY A 400 23.98 -5.18 -5.33
N MET A 401 23.65 -5.92 -6.39
CA MET A 401 22.51 -6.86 -6.37
C MET A 401 22.67 -7.97 -5.33
N LEU A 402 23.89 -8.52 -5.18
CA LEU A 402 24.17 -9.55 -4.18
C LEU A 402 23.96 -9.04 -2.75
N GLU A 403 24.42 -7.82 -2.45
CA GLU A 403 24.24 -7.20 -1.12
C GLU A 403 22.79 -6.73 -0.87
N MET A 404 22.12 -6.18 -1.88
CA MET A 404 20.70 -5.82 -1.78
C MET A 404 19.77 -7.03 -1.58
N GLY A 405 20.22 -8.23 -1.96
CA GLY A 405 19.49 -9.49 -1.77
C GLY A 405 19.51 -10.04 -0.34
N VAL A 406 20.30 -9.45 0.57
CA VAL A 406 20.44 -9.92 1.97
C VAL A 406 20.02 -8.87 3.02
N PRO A 407 18.85 -8.21 2.90
CA PRO A 407 18.38 -7.27 3.91
C PRO A 407 18.05 -8.00 5.23
N TYR A 408 18.27 -7.32 6.35
CA TYR A 408 18.04 -7.86 7.69
C TYR A 408 17.45 -6.78 8.58
N LEU A 409 16.28 -7.03 9.18
CA LEU A 409 15.63 -6.12 10.11
C LEU A 409 15.58 -6.75 11.51
N PRO A 410 16.39 -6.27 12.47
CA PRO A 410 16.31 -6.75 13.83
C PRO A 410 14.99 -6.31 14.46
N VAL A 411 14.35 -7.21 15.19
CA VAL A 411 13.14 -6.91 15.98
C VAL A 411 13.28 -7.44 17.40
N ASN A 412 12.51 -6.88 18.31
CA ASN A 412 12.37 -7.36 19.68
C ASN A 412 10.88 -7.45 20.03
N GLN A 413 10.56 -7.75 21.29
CA GLN A 413 9.19 -7.81 21.79
C GLN A 413 8.31 -6.58 21.47
N ASN A 414 8.92 -5.41 21.21
CA ASN A 414 8.17 -4.22 20.85
C ASN A 414 7.44 -4.37 19.52
N TRP A 415 7.82 -5.33 18.67
CA TRP A 415 7.11 -5.61 17.43
C TRP A 415 5.69 -6.12 17.67
N GLU A 416 5.52 -7.13 18.55
CA GLU A 416 4.20 -7.65 18.92
C GLU A 416 3.38 -6.55 19.61
N LYS A 417 4.01 -5.83 20.55
CA LYS A 417 3.38 -4.70 21.24
C LYS A 417 2.93 -3.60 20.28
N TYR A 418 3.76 -3.23 19.30
CA TYR A 418 3.43 -2.23 18.28
C TYR A 418 2.23 -2.67 17.44
N LEU A 419 2.21 -3.94 16.99
CA LEU A 419 1.09 -4.48 16.22
C LEU A 419 -0.21 -4.44 17.02
N ASP A 420 -0.16 -4.87 18.28
CA ASP A 420 -1.33 -4.92 19.16
C ASP A 420 -1.83 -3.49 19.47
N GLU A 421 -0.94 -2.58 19.88
CA GLU A 421 -1.29 -1.19 20.21
C GLU A 421 -1.83 -0.44 18.99
N ALA A 422 -1.21 -0.61 17.81
CA ALA A 422 -1.69 0.00 16.58
C ALA A 422 -3.07 -0.55 16.18
N GLN A 423 -3.29 -1.86 16.32
CA GLN A 423 -4.56 -2.50 16.00
C GLN A 423 -5.67 -2.10 16.98
N ILE A 424 -5.39 -2.06 18.28
CA ILE A 424 -6.33 -1.60 19.31
C ILE A 424 -6.71 -0.14 19.05
N THR A 425 -5.73 0.74 18.83
CA THR A 425 -5.99 2.16 18.56
C THR A 425 -6.83 2.34 17.29
N TYR A 426 -6.54 1.57 16.24
CA TYR A 426 -7.34 1.56 15.01
C TYR A 426 -8.80 1.15 15.28
N GLU A 427 -9.03 0.10 16.06
CA GLU A 427 -10.38 -0.37 16.41
C GLU A 427 -11.13 0.63 17.28
N GLU A 428 -10.47 1.24 18.25
CA GLU A 428 -11.03 2.29 19.10
C GLU A 428 -11.45 3.51 18.27
N LEU A 429 -10.57 4.01 17.40
CA LEU A 429 -10.90 5.09 16.49
C LEU A 429 -12.02 4.72 15.52
N GLN A 430 -12.03 3.50 15.00
CA GLN A 430 -13.11 3.05 14.13
C GLN A 430 -14.46 3.02 14.87
N LYS A 431 -14.47 2.59 16.14
CA LYS A 431 -15.66 2.64 17.02
C LYS A 431 -16.08 4.08 17.32
N GLU A 432 -15.13 4.97 17.63
CA GLU A 432 -15.38 6.39 17.87
C GLU A 432 -16.01 7.05 16.63
N MET A 433 -15.41 6.86 15.46
CA MET A 433 -15.92 7.36 14.20
C MET A 433 -17.33 6.83 13.91
N LYS A 434 -17.57 5.53 14.13
CA LYS A 434 -18.89 4.93 13.97
C LYS A 434 -19.92 5.59 14.88
N LYS A 435 -19.57 5.83 16.15
CA LYS A 435 -20.43 6.53 17.11
C LYS A 435 -20.74 7.97 16.67
N SER A 436 -19.73 8.70 16.19
CA SER A 436 -19.92 10.06 15.65
C SER A 436 -20.88 10.06 14.45
N LEU A 437 -20.74 9.09 13.53
CA LEU A 437 -21.66 8.91 12.41
C LEU A 437 -23.08 8.54 12.85
N MET A 438 -23.22 7.68 13.87
CA MET A 438 -24.52 7.34 14.45
C MET A 438 -25.21 8.56 15.05
N ASN A 439 -24.47 9.41 15.77
CA ASN A 439 -24.99 10.66 16.31
C ASN A 439 -25.46 11.60 15.19
N LEU A 440 -24.66 11.78 14.13
CA LEU A 440 -25.07 12.59 12.97
C LEU A 440 -26.35 12.06 12.31
N ALA A 441 -26.50 10.73 12.19
CA ALA A 441 -27.72 10.13 11.67
C ALA A 441 -28.93 10.37 12.59
N ASN A 442 -28.75 10.29 13.91
CA ASN A 442 -29.80 10.58 14.89
C ASN A 442 -30.21 12.06 14.86
N ASP A 443 -29.23 12.97 14.81
CA ASP A 443 -29.45 14.42 14.73
C ASP A 443 -30.17 14.78 13.43
N ALA A 444 -29.78 14.17 12.31
CA ALA A 444 -30.46 14.36 11.04
C ALA A 444 -31.94 13.95 11.11
N CYS A 445 -32.30 12.87 11.82
CA CYS A 445 -33.70 12.48 11.98
C CYS A 445 -34.58 13.55 12.65
N GLN A 446 -34.02 14.44 13.46
CA GLN A 446 -34.77 15.55 14.05
C GLN A 446 -35.29 16.55 13.00
N LEU A 447 -34.70 16.58 11.81
CA LEU A 447 -35.15 17.42 10.69
C LEU A 447 -36.50 16.99 10.11
N LEU A 448 -36.99 15.79 10.47
CA LEU A 448 -38.34 15.36 10.15
C LEU A 448 -39.39 16.24 10.85
N CYS A 449 -39.07 16.81 12.02
CA CYS A 449 -39.93 17.77 12.68
C CYS A 449 -40.03 19.05 11.85
N ASP A 450 -41.26 19.51 11.61
CA ASP A 450 -41.60 20.70 10.84
C ASP A 450 -41.08 20.72 9.38
N ASP A 451 -40.84 19.54 8.78
CA ASP A 451 -40.32 19.39 7.40
C ASP A 451 -39.02 20.18 7.13
N ARG A 452 -38.20 20.42 8.17
CA ARG A 452 -36.97 21.24 8.08
C ARG A 452 -35.97 20.69 7.07
N TYR A 453 -35.98 19.38 6.81
CA TYR A 453 -35.14 18.75 5.80
C TYR A 453 -35.31 19.33 4.39
N LYS A 454 -36.48 19.88 4.03
CA LYS A 454 -36.72 20.52 2.72
C LYS A 454 -35.85 21.76 2.50
N THR A 455 -35.40 22.38 3.58
CA THR A 455 -34.51 23.56 3.57
C THR A 455 -33.04 23.22 3.79
N ASP A 456 -32.71 21.95 4.02
CA ASP A 456 -31.34 21.50 4.26
C ASP A 456 -30.59 21.30 2.93
N PRO A 457 -29.41 21.90 2.72
CA PRO A 457 -28.67 21.80 1.45
C PRO A 457 -28.18 20.39 1.06
N TRP A 458 -28.07 19.45 2.00
CA TRP A 458 -27.51 18.11 1.76
C TRP A 458 -28.54 16.98 1.83
N LEU A 459 -29.59 17.13 2.64
CA LEU A 459 -30.51 16.04 2.99
C LEU A 459 -31.90 16.15 2.35
N TRP A 460 -32.17 17.23 1.60
CA TRP A 460 -33.47 17.48 0.95
C TRP A 460 -33.88 16.40 -0.05
N ASP A 461 -32.92 15.74 -0.71
CA ASP A 461 -33.14 14.75 -1.77
C ASP A 461 -33.24 13.30 -1.27
N LEU A 462 -33.34 13.08 0.05
CA LEU A 462 -33.43 11.74 0.65
C LEU A 462 -34.89 11.25 0.79
N GLU A 463 -35.06 9.94 0.97
CA GLU A 463 -36.35 9.28 1.21
C GLU A 463 -36.86 9.54 2.65
N TRP A 464 -37.65 10.60 2.85
CA TRP A 464 -38.21 10.98 4.16
C TRP A 464 -39.54 10.30 4.52
N ASP A 465 -40.08 9.45 3.65
CA ASP A 465 -41.34 8.74 3.87
C ASP A 465 -41.35 7.87 5.14
N VAL A 466 -42.36 8.07 5.97
CA VAL A 466 -42.57 7.36 7.23
C VAL A 466 -43.60 6.26 7.05
N GLN A 467 -43.34 5.10 7.66
CA GLN A 467 -44.33 4.02 7.66
C GLN A 467 -45.47 4.32 8.65
N GLU A 468 -46.70 4.34 8.14
CA GLU A 468 -47.91 4.50 8.97
C GLU A 468 -48.11 3.31 9.93
N PHE A 469 -48.42 3.65 11.19
CA PHE A 469 -48.72 2.69 12.23
C PHE A 469 -50.15 2.12 12.04
N LYS A 470 -50.26 0.83 11.69
CA LYS A 470 -51.56 0.16 11.49
C LYS A 470 -51.96 -0.66 12.73
N GLN A 471 -52.89 -0.13 13.52
CA GLN A 471 -53.50 -0.80 14.67
C GLN A 471 -54.40 -1.98 14.24
N LYS A 472 -54.62 -2.94 15.14
CA LYS A 472 -55.60 -4.01 14.92
C LYS A 472 -57.01 -3.40 14.91
N LYS A 473 -57.72 -3.45 13.77
CA LYS A 473 -59.13 -3.04 13.70
C LYS A 473 -59.97 -3.88 14.67
N VAL A 474 -60.73 -3.21 15.54
CA VAL A 474 -61.80 -3.85 16.32
C VAL A 474 -62.81 -4.45 15.32
N LYS A 475 -63.11 -5.75 15.45
CA LYS A 475 -64.20 -6.36 14.69
C LYS A 475 -65.51 -5.78 15.22
N SER A 476 -66.19 -4.91 14.46
CA SER A 476 -67.57 -4.53 14.77
C SER A 476 -68.46 -5.75 14.55
N ASN A 477 -68.87 -6.43 15.62
CA ASN A 477 -69.85 -7.51 15.53
C ASN A 477 -71.21 -6.91 15.15
N LYS A 478 -71.59 -7.03 13.87
CA LYS A 478 -72.99 -6.90 13.44
C LYS A 478 -73.72 -8.20 13.77
N ASN A 479 -74.76 -8.08 14.61
CA ASN A 479 -75.85 -9.00 14.93
C ASN A 479 -75.78 -10.43 14.37
N LYS A 480 -75.64 -11.40 15.26
CA LYS A 480 -76.28 -12.72 15.14
C LYS A 480 -76.85 -13.15 16.50
N ASP A 481 -78.18 -13.16 16.53
CA ASP A 481 -79.15 -13.84 17.40
C ASP A 481 -78.77 -14.28 18.82
N LEU A 482 -79.51 -13.68 19.77
CA LEU A 482 -79.63 -14.07 21.17
C LEU A 482 -80.34 -15.44 21.32
N LYS A 483 -79.78 -16.31 22.19
CA LYS A 483 -80.54 -17.26 23.02
C LYS A 483 -80.05 -17.13 24.48
N PRO A 484 -80.94 -17.35 25.47
CA PRO A 484 -80.81 -16.71 26.78
C PRO A 484 -79.95 -17.51 27.78
N ALA A 485 -79.40 -16.78 28.75
CA ALA A 485 -78.58 -17.25 29.87
C ALA A 485 -79.38 -18.08 30.89
N PRO A 486 -78.72 -18.94 31.70
CA PRO A 486 -79.21 -19.30 33.02
C PRO A 486 -78.62 -18.37 34.10
N GLU A 487 -79.50 -17.93 35.00
CA GLU A 487 -79.18 -17.18 36.21
C GLU A 487 -78.46 -18.06 37.24
N TYR A 488 -77.53 -17.48 38.00
CA TYR A 488 -77.27 -17.93 39.37
C TYR A 488 -77.07 -16.73 40.30
N ASN A 489 -77.98 -16.59 41.26
CA ASN A 489 -77.95 -15.67 42.38
C ASN A 489 -77.30 -16.36 43.59
N ALA A 490 -76.45 -15.66 44.35
CA ALA A 490 -76.39 -15.65 45.82
C ALA A 490 -75.10 -14.93 46.27
N ARG A 491 -75.20 -13.72 46.83
CA ARG A 491 -75.35 -13.40 48.27
C ARG A 491 -74.06 -13.54 49.09
N ILE A 492 -73.61 -12.38 49.55
CA ILE A 492 -72.58 -12.07 50.55
C ILE A 492 -72.90 -12.74 51.89
N GLN A 493 -71.87 -13.28 52.58
CA GLN A 493 -71.86 -13.30 54.04
C GLN A 493 -70.44 -13.26 54.63
N ASP A 494 -70.37 -12.56 55.75
CA ASP A 494 -69.23 -12.03 56.50
C ASP A 494 -68.54 -13.04 57.47
N PHE A 495 -67.46 -12.54 58.09
CA PHE A 495 -66.92 -12.84 59.45
C PHE A 495 -65.69 -13.78 59.62
N THR A 496 -64.58 -13.10 59.99
CA THR A 496 -63.65 -13.32 61.12
C THR A 496 -62.96 -14.66 61.38
N ASP A 497 -61.62 -14.57 61.34
CA ASP A 497 -60.62 -14.88 62.38
C ASP A 497 -60.47 -16.29 62.97
N SER A 498 -59.19 -16.65 63.12
CA SER A 498 -58.57 -17.72 63.93
C SER A 498 -58.53 -19.17 63.42
N HIS A 499 -57.28 -19.54 63.12
CA HIS A 499 -56.57 -20.78 63.46
C HIS A 499 -56.82 -22.09 62.69
N GLU A 500 -55.66 -22.59 62.24
CA GLU A 500 -55.28 -23.97 61.91
C GLU A 500 -55.44 -24.46 60.47
N ASP A 501 -54.31 -24.96 59.99
CA ASP A 501 -53.91 -25.45 58.68
C ASP A 501 -54.84 -26.55 58.12
N PRO A 502 -55.56 -26.30 57.02
CA PRO A 502 -56.07 -27.35 56.16
C PRO A 502 -55.07 -27.53 55.00
N GLY A 503 -54.65 -28.78 54.77
CA GLY A 503 -53.77 -29.17 53.68
C GLY A 503 -54.26 -28.75 52.28
N PRO A 504 -53.50 -29.05 51.21
CA PRO A 504 -53.75 -28.52 49.87
C PRO A 504 -55.21 -28.74 49.43
N PRO A 505 -55.88 -27.72 48.84
CA PRO A 505 -57.29 -27.80 48.49
C PRO A 505 -57.55 -28.87 47.41
N PRO A 506 -58.77 -29.42 47.33
CA PRO A 506 -59.15 -30.36 46.27
C PRO A 506 -59.32 -29.64 44.92
N GLU A 507 -59.09 -30.37 43.82
CA GLU A 507 -59.06 -29.91 42.42
C GLU A 507 -60.31 -29.15 41.91
N GLU A 508 -61.36 -29.00 42.71
CA GLU A 508 -62.59 -28.29 42.32
C GLU A 508 -62.55 -26.77 42.62
N GLU A 509 -61.67 -26.28 43.51
CA GLU A 509 -61.47 -24.84 43.78
C GLU A 509 -60.49 -24.13 42.82
N GLU A 510 -59.69 -24.87 42.04
CA GLU A 510 -58.82 -24.31 40.98
C GLU A 510 -59.59 -23.81 39.75
N SER A 511 -60.90 -24.02 39.72
CA SER A 511 -61.78 -23.65 38.61
C SER A 511 -62.39 -22.25 38.73
N GLN A 512 -62.07 -21.49 39.78
CA GLN A 512 -62.36 -20.05 39.81
C GLN A 512 -61.18 -19.26 39.25
N PRO A 513 -61.37 -18.42 38.21
CA PRO A 513 -60.28 -17.65 37.65
C PRO A 513 -59.76 -16.66 38.70
N LEU A 514 -58.49 -16.81 39.06
CA LEU A 514 -57.75 -15.90 39.95
C LEU A 514 -58.07 -14.44 39.58
N PRO A 515 -58.35 -13.54 40.55
CA PRO A 515 -58.67 -12.14 40.28
C PRO A 515 -57.61 -11.45 39.42
N GLY A 516 -56.33 -11.84 39.59
CA GLY A 516 -55.22 -11.36 38.76
C GLY A 516 -55.27 -11.83 37.31
N LYS A 517 -55.84 -13.01 37.02
CA LYS A 517 -56.02 -13.53 35.66
C LYS A 517 -57.18 -12.83 34.96
N LEU A 518 -58.29 -12.60 35.67
CA LEU A 518 -59.40 -11.77 35.17
C LEU A 518 -58.97 -10.33 34.89
N TYR A 519 -58.14 -9.75 35.77
CA TYR A 519 -57.57 -8.41 35.57
C TYR A 519 -56.58 -8.37 34.41
N LEU A 520 -55.75 -9.42 34.25
CA LEU A 520 -54.84 -9.54 33.12
C LEU A 520 -55.61 -9.72 31.81
N ASP A 521 -56.66 -10.54 31.79
CA ASP A 521 -57.53 -10.75 30.64
C ASP A 521 -58.31 -9.46 30.30
N GLU A 522 -58.78 -8.71 31.31
CA GLU A 522 -59.41 -7.40 31.14
C GLU A 522 -58.42 -6.36 30.58
N ILE A 523 -57.18 -6.34 31.07
CA ILE A 523 -56.10 -5.51 30.50
C ILE A 523 -55.79 -5.95 29.09
N ILE A 524 -55.67 -7.25 28.82
CA ILE A 524 -55.36 -7.81 27.51
C ILE A 524 -56.48 -7.45 26.53
N GLU A 525 -57.75 -7.59 26.88
CA GLU A 525 -58.88 -7.17 26.02
C GLU A 525 -58.91 -5.66 25.80
N LYS A 526 -58.66 -4.86 26.85
CA LYS A 526 -58.57 -3.40 26.74
C LYS A 526 -57.36 -2.96 25.90
N THR A 527 -56.22 -3.65 25.98
CA THR A 527 -54.96 -3.28 25.30
C THR A 527 -54.76 -3.92 23.92
N LEU A 528 -55.39 -5.08 23.64
CA LEU A 528 -55.33 -5.79 22.36
C LEU A 528 -55.63 -4.93 21.13
N PRO A 529 -56.67 -4.05 21.13
CA PRO A 529 -56.97 -3.21 19.98
C PRO A 529 -55.92 -2.10 19.78
N TYR A 530 -55.18 -1.73 20.83
CA TYR A 530 -54.10 -0.76 20.75
C TYR A 530 -52.75 -1.39 20.34
N LEU A 531 -52.64 -2.73 20.33
CA LEU A 531 -51.44 -3.42 19.87
C LEU A 531 -51.32 -3.41 18.33
N PRO A 532 -50.09 -3.25 17.79
CA PRO A 532 -49.85 -3.25 16.35
C PRO A 532 -50.18 -4.60 15.71
N LYS A 533 -50.72 -4.58 14.48
CA LYS A 533 -51.10 -5.81 13.73
C LYS A 533 -49.88 -6.67 13.33
N ARG A 534 -48.72 -6.04 13.14
CA ARG A 534 -47.41 -6.66 12.84
C ARG A 534 -46.33 -5.81 13.51
N SER A 535 -45.29 -6.41 14.08
CA SER A 535 -44.10 -5.67 14.53
C SER A 535 -43.44 -4.97 13.33
N GLN A 536 -43.64 -3.66 13.21
CA GLN A 536 -43.02 -2.84 12.18
C GLN A 536 -41.60 -2.48 12.64
N HIS A 537 -40.62 -2.53 11.74
CA HIS A 537 -39.23 -2.16 12.04
C HIS A 537 -39.12 -0.63 12.09
N MET A 538 -38.80 -0.10 13.28
CA MET A 538 -38.61 1.34 13.54
C MET A 538 -39.73 2.24 12.98
N PRO A 539 -40.99 2.08 13.44
CA PRO A 539 -42.10 2.93 13.00
C PRO A 539 -41.83 4.40 13.36
N GLY A 540 -42.34 5.33 12.55
CA GLY A 540 -42.12 6.77 12.76
C GLY A 540 -40.80 7.32 12.21
N HIS A 541 -39.89 6.47 11.72
CA HIS A 541 -38.58 6.91 11.20
C HIS A 541 -38.53 6.88 9.66
N PRO A 542 -37.74 7.79 9.03
CA PRO A 542 -37.54 7.83 7.59
C PRO A 542 -37.02 6.51 7.00
N GLY A 543 -37.35 6.25 5.72
CA GLY A 543 -36.89 5.07 4.99
C GLY A 543 -35.37 4.89 4.98
N TRP A 544 -34.61 5.98 4.79
CA TRP A 544 -33.14 5.93 4.80
C TRP A 544 -32.56 5.57 6.17
N TYR A 545 -33.16 6.05 7.27
CA TYR A 545 -32.67 5.80 8.63
C TYR A 545 -32.96 4.37 9.06
N ARG A 546 -34.13 3.82 8.70
CA ARG A 546 -34.46 2.41 8.95
C ARG A 546 -33.46 1.45 8.31
N LYS A 547 -32.95 1.78 7.12
CA LYS A 547 -31.90 1.00 6.44
C LYS A 547 -30.57 0.97 7.22
N LEU A 548 -30.32 1.92 8.12
CA LEU A 548 -29.12 1.98 8.96
C LEU A 548 -29.24 1.18 10.26
N CYS A 549 -30.45 0.83 10.69
CA CYS A 549 -30.70 0.10 11.93
C CYS A 549 -30.79 -1.41 11.66
N PRO A 550 -30.05 -2.26 12.41
CA PRO A 550 -30.24 -3.71 12.36
C PRO A 550 -31.70 -4.09 12.67
N ARG A 551 -32.14 -5.23 12.11
CA ARG A 551 -33.49 -5.74 12.41
C ARG A 551 -33.48 -6.54 13.71
N LEU A 552 -34.61 -6.56 14.42
CA LEU A 552 -34.71 -7.17 15.75
C LEU A 552 -34.45 -8.69 15.77
N ASP A 553 -34.53 -9.34 14.60
CA ASP A 553 -34.25 -10.76 14.35
C ASP A 553 -32.78 -11.06 14.01
N ASP A 554 -31.92 -10.05 13.94
CA ASP A 554 -30.49 -10.18 13.65
C ASP A 554 -29.71 -10.64 14.89
N PRO A 555 -28.86 -11.68 14.80
CA PRO A 555 -28.01 -12.13 15.91
C PRO A 555 -27.09 -11.03 16.47
N ASP A 556 -26.68 -10.08 15.62
CA ASP A 556 -25.80 -8.96 15.98
C ASP A 556 -26.58 -7.66 16.22
N TRP A 557 -27.85 -7.77 16.66
CA TRP A 557 -28.70 -6.59 16.90
C TRP A 557 -28.11 -5.66 17.97
N VAL A 558 -27.98 -4.39 17.60
CA VAL A 558 -27.57 -3.30 18.47
C VAL A 558 -28.52 -2.13 18.26
N PRO A 559 -28.94 -1.42 19.33
CA PRO A 559 -29.82 -0.25 19.19
C PRO A 559 -29.18 0.88 18.37
N GLY A 560 -29.98 1.51 17.50
CA GLY A 560 -29.59 2.67 16.71
C GLY A 560 -29.01 2.34 15.32
N PRO A 561 -28.51 3.36 14.59
CA PRO A 561 -28.07 3.23 13.20
C PRO A 561 -26.68 2.61 13.06
N ASN A 562 -26.50 1.38 13.55
CA ASN A 562 -25.22 0.68 13.65
C ASN A 562 -24.66 0.19 12.30
N LEU A 563 -25.43 0.25 11.20
CA LEU A 563 -24.97 -0.19 9.87
C LEU A 563 -24.28 0.93 9.07
N ILE A 564 -24.18 2.14 9.63
CA ILE A 564 -23.53 3.27 8.96
C ILE A 564 -22.03 3.03 8.73
N SER A 565 -21.55 3.36 7.53
CA SER A 565 -20.12 3.27 7.16
C SER A 565 -19.73 4.33 6.13
N LEU A 566 -18.45 4.70 6.08
CA LEU A 566 -17.91 5.68 5.11
C LEU A 566 -18.11 5.27 3.64
N GLN A 567 -18.38 3.98 3.37
CA GLN A 567 -18.64 3.50 2.01
C GLN A 567 -20.06 3.84 1.53
N MET A 568 -20.98 4.18 2.44
CA MET A 568 -22.34 4.51 2.08
C MET A 568 -22.41 5.89 1.43
N ARG A 569 -23.21 6.00 0.36
CA ARG A 569 -23.45 7.28 -0.33
C ARG A 569 -24.10 8.34 0.56
N LEU A 570 -24.80 7.90 1.60
CA LEU A 570 -25.45 8.76 2.58
C LEU A 570 -24.45 9.49 3.50
N THR A 571 -23.29 8.88 3.77
CA THR A 571 -22.36 9.37 4.79
C THR A 571 -21.76 10.74 4.49
N PRO A 572 -21.28 11.05 3.26
CA PRO A 572 -20.84 12.41 2.93
C PRO A 572 -21.92 13.49 3.11
N LYS A 573 -23.20 13.14 2.89
CA LYS A 573 -24.33 14.05 3.08
C LYS A 573 -24.64 14.28 4.56
N LEU A 574 -24.66 13.20 5.37
CA LEU A 574 -24.83 13.31 6.83
C LEU A 574 -23.70 14.10 7.50
N MET A 575 -22.49 14.01 6.97
CA MET A 575 -21.33 14.79 7.43
C MET A 575 -21.33 16.23 6.89
N ARG A 576 -22.28 16.61 6.04
CA ARG A 576 -22.41 17.94 5.41
C ARG A 576 -21.10 18.43 4.80
N LEU A 577 -20.48 17.57 4.00
CA LEU A 577 -19.19 17.88 3.38
C LEU A 577 -19.31 18.97 2.31
N THR A 578 -18.30 19.85 2.26
CA THR A 578 -18.16 20.91 1.27
C THR A 578 -16.85 20.79 0.50
N TRP A 579 -16.87 21.29 -0.74
CA TRP A 579 -15.71 21.51 -1.59
C TRP A 579 -15.56 23.02 -1.84
N ASP A 580 -14.49 23.64 -1.34
CA ASP A 580 -14.27 25.10 -1.40
C ASP A 580 -15.49 25.91 -0.90
N GLY A 581 -16.22 25.38 0.09
CA GLY A 581 -17.42 26.02 0.65
C GLY A 581 -18.75 25.63 -0.03
N PHE A 582 -18.73 24.86 -1.11
CA PHE A 582 -19.93 24.39 -1.81
C PHE A 582 -20.35 22.99 -1.36
N PRO A 583 -21.66 22.69 -1.18
CA PRO A 583 -22.12 21.40 -0.70
C PRO A 583 -21.88 20.28 -1.73
N LEU A 584 -21.41 19.12 -1.24
CA LEU A 584 -21.26 17.91 -2.06
C LEU A 584 -22.62 17.29 -2.41
N HIS A 585 -22.74 16.84 -3.65
CA HIS A 585 -23.91 16.13 -4.17
C HIS A 585 -23.49 14.93 -5.03
N PHE A 586 -24.30 13.87 -5.04
CA PHE A 586 -24.04 12.65 -5.80
C PHE A 586 -25.00 12.54 -6.98
N SER A 587 -24.45 12.48 -8.19
CA SER A 587 -25.21 12.20 -9.42
C SER A 587 -25.00 10.75 -9.85
N GLU A 588 -26.06 10.06 -10.26
CA GLU A 588 -25.97 8.67 -10.73
C GLU A 588 -25.10 8.51 -11.99
N LYS A 589 -25.13 9.51 -12.87
CA LYS A 589 -24.37 9.50 -14.14
C LYS A 589 -22.90 9.90 -13.94
N HIS A 590 -22.66 10.88 -13.08
CA HIS A 590 -21.37 11.58 -12.98
C HIS A 590 -20.61 11.35 -11.67
N GLY A 591 -21.20 10.61 -10.73
CA GLY A 591 -20.60 10.35 -9.42
C GLY A 591 -20.65 11.57 -8.49
N TRP A 592 -19.65 11.69 -7.61
CA TRP A 592 -19.57 12.80 -6.66
C TRP A 592 -19.11 14.12 -7.31
N GLY A 593 -19.80 15.19 -6.95
CA GLY A 593 -19.51 16.56 -7.34
C GLY A 593 -19.98 17.56 -6.27
N TYR A 594 -19.98 18.84 -6.60
CA TYR A 594 -20.46 19.91 -5.73
C TYR A 594 -21.42 20.85 -6.47
N LEU A 595 -22.32 21.49 -5.72
CA LEU A 595 -23.35 22.38 -6.24
C LEU A 595 -22.94 23.85 -6.09
N VAL A 596 -22.91 24.58 -7.21
CA VAL A 596 -22.62 26.01 -7.26
C VAL A 596 -23.90 26.77 -7.61
N PRO A 597 -24.40 27.69 -6.78
CA PRO A 597 -25.60 28.46 -7.08
C PRO A 597 -25.37 29.46 -8.23
N GLY A 598 -26.44 29.83 -8.93
CA GLY A 598 -26.39 30.82 -10.03
C GLY A 598 -26.99 30.34 -11.35
N ARG A 599 -27.53 29.11 -11.42
CA ARG A 599 -28.13 28.55 -12.63
C ARG A 599 -29.59 29.01 -12.78
N LYS A 600 -29.85 30.07 -13.57
CA LYS A 600 -31.19 30.68 -13.70
C LYS A 600 -32.06 30.09 -14.81
N ASP A 601 -31.48 29.38 -15.77
CA ASP A 601 -32.20 28.68 -16.87
C ASP A 601 -33.21 27.65 -16.34
N ASN A 602 -32.86 26.93 -15.28
CA ASN A 602 -33.68 25.85 -14.72
C ASN A 602 -34.66 26.30 -13.61
N LEU A 603 -34.65 27.58 -13.24
CA LEU A 603 -35.58 28.12 -12.23
C LEU A 603 -37.00 28.35 -12.78
N MET A 604 -37.14 28.56 -14.09
CA MET A 604 -38.42 28.95 -14.72
C MET A 604 -39.14 27.81 -15.45
N ALA A 605 -38.53 26.61 -15.54
CA ALA A 605 -39.14 25.47 -16.23
C ALA A 605 -40.15 24.67 -15.37
N ASN A 606 -40.18 24.89 -14.05
CA ASN A 606 -41.05 24.16 -13.11
C ASN A 606 -42.38 24.89 -12.78
N VAL A 607 -42.64 26.06 -13.37
CA VAL A 607 -43.93 26.75 -13.23
C VAL A 607 -44.73 26.58 -14.51
N VAL A 608 -45.38 25.43 -14.67
CA VAL A 608 -46.50 25.28 -15.60
C VAL A 608 -47.76 25.21 -14.75
N GLU A 609 -48.65 26.18 -14.96
CA GLU A 609 -49.98 26.22 -14.35
C GLU A 609 -50.78 24.98 -14.77
N ASP A 610 -51.13 24.12 -13.81
CA ASP A 610 -52.33 23.27 -13.92
C ASP A 610 -53.02 23.18 -12.56
N ASP A 611 -54.33 23.41 -12.59
CA ASP A 611 -55.23 23.42 -11.43
C ASP A 611 -55.43 21.98 -10.93
N GLY A 612 -55.01 21.69 -9.70
CA GLY A 612 -55.38 20.48 -8.97
C GLY A 612 -54.20 19.64 -8.47
N ASP A 613 -54.13 19.51 -7.14
CA ASP A 613 -53.19 18.69 -6.36
C ASP A 613 -51.70 18.98 -6.61
N ILE A 614 -51.15 19.85 -5.75
CA ILE A 614 -49.72 20.15 -5.65
C ILE A 614 -48.97 18.87 -5.28
N ASP A 615 -48.44 18.16 -6.28
CA ASP A 615 -47.36 17.21 -6.08
C ASP A 615 -46.11 18.05 -5.79
N VAL A 616 -45.75 18.19 -4.51
CA VAL A 616 -44.56 18.92 -4.05
C VAL A 616 -43.33 18.17 -4.53
N HIS A 617 -42.92 18.38 -5.78
CA HIS A 617 -41.58 18.03 -6.19
C HIS A 617 -40.60 18.78 -5.28
N ASN A 618 -39.73 18.03 -4.60
CA ASN A 618 -38.65 18.53 -3.74
C ASN A 618 -37.76 19.49 -4.54
N ASP A 619 -38.11 20.78 -4.60
CA ASP A 619 -37.30 21.81 -5.23
C ASP A 619 -36.03 22.04 -4.39
N CYS A 620 -34.87 22.00 -5.06
CA CYS A 620 -33.58 22.20 -4.42
C CYS A 620 -33.53 23.57 -3.69
N PRO A 621 -33.08 23.64 -2.42
CA PRO A 621 -33.04 24.88 -1.64
C PRO A 621 -31.82 25.74 -2.03
N TYR A 622 -31.79 26.27 -3.26
CA TYR A 622 -30.63 27.03 -3.78
C TYR A 622 -30.24 28.23 -2.91
N ARG A 623 -31.21 28.91 -2.28
CA ARG A 623 -30.94 30.02 -1.33
C ARG A 623 -30.21 29.55 -0.06
N ALA A 624 -30.49 28.33 0.40
CA ALA A 624 -29.77 27.76 1.53
C ALA A 624 -28.33 27.42 1.15
N ILE A 625 -28.11 26.95 -0.09
CA ILE A 625 -26.77 26.71 -0.66
C ILE A 625 -25.97 28.02 -0.77
N GLU A 626 -26.59 29.11 -1.24
CA GLU A 626 -25.98 30.45 -1.26
C GLU A 626 -25.54 30.88 0.14
N ASN A 627 -26.42 30.76 1.13
CA ASN A 627 -26.13 31.14 2.51
C ASN A 627 -24.94 30.36 3.11
N VAL A 628 -24.82 29.05 2.83
CA VAL A 628 -23.68 28.23 3.25
C VAL A 628 -22.37 28.77 2.68
N TYR A 629 -22.34 29.08 1.38
CA TYR A 629 -21.14 29.63 0.75
C TYR A 629 -20.79 31.03 1.29
N MET A 630 -21.79 31.86 1.54
CA MET A 630 -21.60 33.18 2.15
C MET A 630 -21.00 33.08 3.55
N GLU A 631 -21.45 32.12 4.36
CA GLU A 631 -20.88 31.84 5.68
C GLU A 631 -19.43 31.36 5.57
N TYR A 632 -19.14 30.47 4.62
CA TYR A 632 -17.77 30.04 4.33
C TYR A 632 -16.84 31.23 3.98
N CYS A 633 -17.30 32.15 3.12
CA CYS A 633 -16.52 33.33 2.73
C CYS A 633 -16.23 34.25 3.92
N LYS A 634 -17.23 34.48 4.79
CA LYS A 634 -17.08 35.25 6.03
C LYS A 634 -16.06 34.60 6.97
N ASN A 635 -16.14 33.28 7.16
CA ASN A 635 -15.22 32.55 8.02
C ASN A 635 -13.78 32.55 7.47
N LYS A 636 -13.61 32.43 6.15
CA LYS A 636 -12.30 32.51 5.49
C LYS A 636 -11.68 33.92 5.61
N ALA A 637 -12.48 34.97 5.45
CA ALA A 637 -12.03 36.35 5.65
C ALA A 637 -11.59 36.62 7.11
N ASN A 638 -12.31 36.04 8.08
CA ASN A 638 -11.98 36.14 9.51
C ASN A 638 -10.78 35.28 9.94
N SER A 639 -10.46 34.20 9.21
CA SER A 639 -9.26 33.39 9.46
C SER A 639 -7.99 34.08 8.95
N ASN A 640 -8.06 34.64 7.74
CA ASN A 640 -6.95 35.38 7.13
C ASN A 640 -6.57 36.66 7.91
N SER A 641 -7.48 37.22 8.70
CA SER A 641 -7.18 38.36 9.58
C SER A 641 -6.49 37.95 10.89
N LYS A 642 -6.63 36.70 11.34
CA LYS A 642 -5.94 36.14 12.53
C LYS A 642 -4.56 35.57 12.23
N GLU A 643 -4.34 35.01 11.05
CA GLU A 643 -3.03 34.46 10.65
C GLU A 643 -1.95 35.53 10.40
N ARG A 644 -2.34 36.78 10.12
CA ARG A 644 -1.39 37.90 9.93
C ARG A 644 -0.64 38.30 11.21
N ASP A 645 -1.12 37.93 12.39
CA ASP A 645 -0.49 38.29 13.67
C ASP A 645 0.37 37.17 14.30
N SER A 646 0.54 36.00 13.65
CA SER A 646 1.17 34.84 14.30
C SER A 646 2.16 33.99 13.50
N ASN A 647 2.62 34.38 12.30
CA ASN A 647 3.61 33.58 11.56
C ASN A 647 4.74 34.40 10.92
N VAL A 648 5.92 34.38 11.55
CA VAL A 648 7.23 34.73 10.94
C VAL A 648 8.20 33.55 10.94
N GLN A 649 7.81 32.35 11.41
CA GLN A 649 8.69 31.18 11.40
C GLN A 649 7.88 29.92 11.07
N ASP A 650 7.80 29.57 9.78
CA ASP A 650 7.82 28.17 9.31
C ASP A 650 7.69 28.04 7.77
N ASP A 651 8.18 29.03 7.02
CA ASP A 651 8.12 28.99 5.56
C ASP A 651 9.43 28.42 4.97
N PHE A 652 9.78 27.18 5.32
CA PHE A 652 10.81 26.39 4.61
C PHE A 652 10.61 24.88 4.86
N MET A 653 9.58 24.30 4.26
CA MET A 653 9.48 22.84 4.04
C MET A 653 9.24 22.57 2.56
N LEU A 654 10.24 21.93 1.95
CA LEU A 654 10.30 21.53 0.54
C LEU A 654 9.12 20.62 0.19
N THR A 655 8.28 21.05 -0.75
CA THR A 655 7.22 20.23 -1.34
C THR A 655 7.78 19.45 -2.52
N GLU A 656 7.86 18.13 -2.38
CA GLU A 656 8.17 17.22 -3.48
C GLU A 656 6.94 17.01 -4.40
N ASP A 657 7.22 17.03 -5.70
CA ASP A 657 6.58 16.30 -6.81
C ASP A 657 5.22 16.70 -7.42
N ASN A 658 4.54 17.78 -7.00
CA ASN A 658 3.33 18.25 -7.72
C ASN A 658 3.51 19.51 -8.58
N SER A 659 4.63 20.22 -8.46
CA SER A 659 4.93 21.42 -9.26
C SER A 659 5.27 21.12 -10.73
N ILE A 660 5.75 19.90 -11.02
CA ILE A 660 6.16 19.50 -12.37
C ILE A 660 4.93 19.31 -13.27
N TRP A 661 3.83 18.75 -12.76
CA TRP A 661 2.62 18.52 -13.55
C TRP A 661 1.87 19.80 -13.89
N GLN A 662 1.84 20.79 -13.00
CA GLN A 662 1.29 22.11 -13.31
C GLN A 662 2.07 22.83 -14.42
N LYS A 663 3.41 22.78 -14.40
CA LYS A 663 4.25 23.39 -15.44
C LYS A 663 4.19 22.65 -16.78
N VAL A 664 4.07 21.33 -16.77
CA VAL A 664 3.91 20.52 -18.00
C VAL A 664 2.53 20.78 -18.65
N GLU A 665 1.50 21.02 -17.84
CA GLU A 665 0.16 21.36 -18.34
C GLU A 665 0.09 22.78 -18.92
N GLU A 666 0.80 23.76 -18.32
CA GLU A 666 0.94 25.12 -18.89
C GLU A 666 1.71 25.11 -20.22
N LEU A 667 2.81 24.35 -20.31
CA LEU A 667 3.59 24.23 -21.55
C LEU A 667 2.81 23.50 -22.66
N SER A 668 2.01 22.49 -22.33
CA SER A 668 1.15 21.78 -23.29
C SER A 668 -0.03 22.63 -23.79
N ARG A 669 -0.43 23.68 -23.06
CA ARG A 669 -1.46 24.64 -23.51
C ARG A 669 -0.88 25.69 -24.45
N LEU A 670 0.34 26.16 -24.18
CA LEU A 670 1.07 27.09 -25.05
C LEU A 670 1.47 26.50 -26.41
N GLU A 671 1.71 25.18 -26.50
CA GLU A 671 2.03 24.52 -27.77
C GLU A 671 0.81 24.34 -28.70
N ASN A 672 -0.41 24.42 -28.16
CA ASN A 672 -1.66 24.30 -28.93
C ASN A 672 -2.20 25.64 -29.44
N GLU A 673 -1.58 26.78 -29.09
CA GLU A 673 -2.01 28.13 -29.51
C GLU A 673 -1.07 28.82 -30.52
N ILE A 674 0.08 28.22 -30.90
CA ILE A 674 1.04 28.80 -31.87
C ILE A 674 0.79 28.26 -33.30
N GLY A 675 -0.47 28.14 -33.70
CA GLY A 675 -0.81 27.58 -35.01
C GLY A 675 -2.10 28.13 -35.57
N LEU A 676 -2.21 29.45 -35.79
CA LEU A 676 -2.98 30.12 -36.84
C LEU A 676 -2.85 31.65 -36.71
N GLU A 677 -2.20 32.29 -37.70
CA GLU A 677 -2.13 33.75 -37.94
C GLU A 677 -3.55 34.34 -38.21
N GLY A 678 -3.89 35.62 -38.04
CA GLY A 678 -3.14 36.81 -37.67
C GLY A 678 -4.00 38.10 -37.77
N SER A 679 -3.35 39.24 -37.51
CA SER A 679 -3.72 40.63 -37.83
C SER A 679 -4.98 41.26 -37.21
N SER A 680 -4.78 42.17 -36.25
CA SER A 680 -5.27 43.57 -36.32
C SER A 680 -4.66 44.45 -35.23
N LYS A 681 -4.10 45.59 -35.66
CA LYS A 681 -3.45 46.64 -34.86
C LYS A 681 -4.46 47.40 -33.98
N ALA A 682 -4.06 47.86 -32.79
CA ALA A 682 -3.83 49.29 -32.48
C ALA A 682 -3.90 49.66 -30.96
N THR A 683 -2.82 50.32 -30.52
CA THR A 683 -2.75 51.49 -29.62
C THR A 683 -3.21 51.41 -28.15
N SER A 684 -2.21 51.19 -27.29
CA SER A 684 -1.82 51.97 -26.09
C SER A 684 -2.74 53.13 -25.64
N ARG A 685 -3.26 53.04 -24.40
CA ARG A 685 -3.63 54.20 -23.57
C ARG A 685 -3.21 53.98 -22.11
N LYS A 686 -2.28 54.82 -21.66
CA LYS A 686 -1.83 55.02 -20.27
C LYS A 686 -3.03 55.26 -19.34
N LYS A 687 -3.07 54.58 -18.19
CA LYS A 687 -3.88 54.96 -17.02
C LYS A 687 -2.98 55.52 -15.93
N THR A 688 -3.18 56.81 -15.66
CA THR A 688 -2.65 57.57 -14.53
C THR A 688 -3.44 57.20 -13.27
N LYS A 689 -2.74 57.08 -12.14
CA LYS A 689 -3.32 56.99 -10.78
C LYS A 689 -4.27 58.18 -10.52
N ASN A 690 -5.42 57.92 -9.90
CA ASN A 690 -5.79 58.61 -8.67
C ASN A 690 -7.02 58.02 -7.96
N GLN A 691 -6.82 57.94 -6.64
CA GLN A 691 -7.76 58.10 -5.52
C GLN A 691 -8.64 56.93 -5.07
N LEU A 692 -8.52 56.71 -3.76
CA LEU A 692 -9.10 55.68 -2.93
C LEU A 692 -10.57 55.97 -2.65
N GLU A 693 -11.40 54.94 -2.80
CA GLU A 693 -12.61 54.74 -2.00
C GLU A 693 -12.45 53.44 -1.19
N PRO A 694 -13.06 53.34 0.01
CA PRO A 694 -12.90 52.19 0.90
C PRO A 694 -13.45 50.90 0.24
N PRO A 695 -12.90 49.70 0.53
CA PRO A 695 -13.43 48.48 -0.06
C PRO A 695 -14.82 48.22 0.52
N ALA A 696 -15.84 48.42 -0.30
CA ALA A 696 -17.15 47.81 -0.08
C ALA A 696 -16.95 46.30 0.04
N GLU A 697 -17.59 45.68 1.04
CA GLU A 697 -17.68 44.23 1.16
C GLU A 697 -18.28 43.66 -0.13
N LEU A 698 -17.43 43.13 -1.01
CA LEU A 698 -17.85 42.46 -2.24
C LEU A 698 -18.50 41.12 -1.85
N LEU A 699 -19.83 41.14 -1.67
CA LEU A 699 -20.65 39.93 -1.73
C LEU A 699 -20.50 39.34 -3.15
N PRO A 700 -20.23 38.04 -3.32
CA PRO A 700 -20.13 37.44 -4.64
C PRO A 700 -21.46 37.55 -5.40
N GLU A 701 -21.44 38.19 -6.57
CA GLU A 701 -22.59 38.20 -7.49
C GLU A 701 -22.66 36.87 -8.24
N PHE A 702 -23.70 36.07 -7.97
CA PHE A 702 -23.98 34.83 -8.73
C PHE A 702 -24.68 35.18 -10.05
N ASP A 703 -23.89 35.47 -11.08
CA ASP A 703 -24.39 35.74 -12.42
C ASP A 703 -24.75 34.44 -13.19
N ASN A 704 -25.52 34.53 -14.27
CA ASN A 704 -26.03 33.39 -15.04
C ASN A 704 -24.95 32.70 -15.93
N SER A 705 -23.68 33.04 -15.73
CA SER A 705 -22.54 32.42 -16.42
C SER A 705 -21.95 31.31 -15.56
N ALA A 706 -21.53 30.20 -16.18
CA ALA A 706 -20.86 29.12 -15.47
C ALA A 706 -19.54 29.66 -14.88
N PRO A 707 -19.41 29.83 -13.55
CA PRO A 707 -18.22 30.47 -13.01
C PRO A 707 -17.03 29.52 -13.16
N HIS A 708 -15.83 30.05 -13.47
CA HIS A 708 -14.62 29.25 -13.51
C HIS A 708 -14.30 28.70 -12.10
N HIS A 709 -14.52 27.41 -11.91
CA HIS A 709 -14.19 26.69 -10.68
C HIS A 709 -13.21 25.55 -10.97
N HIS A 710 -12.48 25.12 -9.93
CA HIS A 710 -11.44 24.09 -10.03
C HIS A 710 -11.94 22.67 -10.35
N GLY A 711 -13.25 22.44 -10.39
CA GLY A 711 -13.86 21.13 -10.69
C GLY A 711 -14.13 20.88 -12.17
N ASN A 712 -14.48 19.64 -12.51
CA ASN A 712 -14.70 19.20 -13.89
C ASN A 712 -16.16 19.44 -14.30
N GLY A 713 -16.45 20.56 -14.96
CA GLY A 713 -17.80 20.94 -15.34
C GLY A 713 -17.89 22.38 -15.84
N PRO A 714 -19.10 22.92 -16.07
CA PRO A 714 -20.40 22.42 -15.58
C PRO A 714 -20.97 21.24 -16.37
N CYS A 715 -21.58 20.27 -15.68
CA CYS A 715 -22.37 19.20 -16.31
C CYS A 715 -23.82 19.67 -16.50
N GLY A 716 -24.15 20.17 -17.69
CA GLY A 716 -25.48 20.74 -17.98
C GLY A 716 -26.65 19.76 -17.91
N ASP A 717 -26.37 18.45 -17.99
CA ASP A 717 -27.36 17.35 -17.94
C ASP A 717 -27.82 17.00 -16.52
N VAL A 718 -27.12 17.49 -15.49
CA VAL A 718 -27.58 17.40 -14.10
C VAL A 718 -28.47 18.61 -13.82
N ASN A 719 -29.79 18.39 -13.82
CA ASN A 719 -30.79 19.44 -13.62
C ASN A 719 -31.16 19.56 -12.13
N VAL A 720 -30.35 20.30 -11.37
CA VAL A 720 -30.67 20.70 -9.99
C VAL A 720 -31.14 22.16 -10.02
N SER A 721 -32.36 22.44 -9.54
CA SER A 721 -32.98 23.77 -9.59
C SER A 721 -32.07 24.83 -8.96
N GLY A 722 -31.70 25.87 -9.71
CA GLY A 722 -30.89 26.99 -9.22
C GLY A 722 -29.38 26.75 -9.10
N CYS A 723 -28.87 25.54 -9.38
CA CYS A 723 -27.45 25.20 -9.19
C CYS A 723 -26.79 24.54 -10.43
N TRP A 724 -25.51 24.86 -10.63
CA TRP A 724 -24.59 24.15 -11.51
C TRP A 724 -23.92 22.98 -10.77
N PHE A 725 -23.76 21.85 -11.44
CA PHE A 725 -23.04 20.69 -10.91
C PHE A 725 -21.64 20.58 -11.53
N TYR A 726 -20.62 20.51 -10.67
CA TYR A 726 -19.23 20.28 -11.07
C TYR A 726 -18.74 18.95 -10.48
N ARG A 727 -18.13 18.10 -11.31
CA ARG A 727 -17.58 16.82 -10.84
C ARG A 727 -16.30 17.04 -10.05
N LEU A 728 -16.10 16.21 -9.03
CA LEU A 728 -14.83 16.18 -8.32
C LEU A 728 -13.69 15.71 -9.25
N PRO A 729 -12.49 16.30 -9.13
CA PRO A 729 -11.34 15.89 -9.94
C PRO A 729 -10.89 14.47 -9.59
N HIS A 730 -10.62 13.65 -10.60
CA HIS A 730 -10.18 12.26 -10.43
C HIS A 730 -8.72 12.09 -10.86
N LYS A 731 -7.92 11.34 -10.10
CA LYS A 731 -6.48 11.12 -10.36
C LYS A 731 -6.17 10.54 -11.75
N ASP A 732 -7.02 9.63 -12.23
CA ASP A 732 -6.85 8.93 -13.51
C ASP A 732 -7.42 9.72 -14.70
N GLY A 733 -7.76 11.00 -14.51
CA GLY A 733 -8.17 11.92 -15.58
C GLY A 733 -9.61 12.42 -15.51
N TYR A 734 -9.90 13.48 -16.29
CA TYR A 734 -11.13 14.29 -16.27
C TYR A 734 -12.43 13.56 -16.64
N THR A 735 -12.35 12.39 -17.26
CA THR A 735 -13.51 11.61 -17.69
C THR A 735 -13.98 10.59 -16.64
N ASN A 736 -13.16 10.31 -15.63
CA ASN A 736 -13.46 9.29 -14.62
C ASN A 736 -14.27 9.89 -13.47
N ASN A 737 -15.25 9.13 -12.98
CA ASN A 737 -16.13 9.55 -11.89
C ASN A 737 -15.52 9.22 -10.54
N VAL A 738 -15.70 10.12 -9.57
CA VAL A 738 -15.29 9.89 -8.18
C VAL A 738 -16.36 9.06 -7.48
N GLY A 739 -15.95 7.88 -6.99
CA GLY A 739 -16.84 6.95 -6.28
C GLY A 739 -17.02 7.26 -4.79
N SER A 740 -15.98 7.77 -4.11
CA SER A 740 -16.04 8.14 -2.69
C SER A 740 -15.16 9.37 -2.41
N PRO A 741 -15.68 10.40 -1.73
CA PRO A 741 -14.90 11.58 -1.33
C PRO A 741 -13.94 11.28 -0.16
N PHE A 742 -14.01 10.09 0.46
CA PHE A 742 -13.08 9.65 1.51
C PHE A 742 -11.90 8.82 0.98
N ALA A 743 -11.74 8.76 -0.34
CA ALA A 743 -10.64 8.03 -0.96
C ALA A 743 -9.28 8.67 -0.63
N LYS A 744 -8.21 7.86 -0.69
CA LYS A 744 -6.84 8.30 -0.36
C LYS A 744 -6.42 9.58 -1.10
N ASP A 745 -6.85 9.72 -2.35
CA ASP A 745 -6.47 10.83 -3.22
C ASP A 745 -7.04 12.19 -2.74
N PHE A 746 -8.09 12.17 -1.90
CA PHE A 746 -8.70 13.37 -1.31
C PHE A 746 -8.16 13.71 0.08
N LEU A 747 -7.28 12.88 0.67
CA LEU A 747 -6.68 13.19 1.97
C LEU A 747 -5.89 14.52 1.96
N PRO A 748 -5.07 14.84 0.93
CA PRO A 748 -4.43 16.16 0.85
C PRO A 748 -5.44 17.30 0.74
N LYS A 749 -6.59 17.05 0.11
CA LYS A 749 -7.69 18.02 0.00
C LYS A 749 -8.43 18.26 1.30
N MET A 750 -8.33 17.32 2.23
CA MET A 750 -8.78 17.52 3.60
C MET A 750 -7.75 18.31 4.42
N GLU A 751 -6.46 18.21 4.08
CA GLU A 751 -5.37 18.95 4.75
C GLU A 751 -5.29 20.41 4.32
N ASP A 752 -5.47 20.69 3.03
CA ASP A 752 -5.45 22.07 2.48
C ASP A 752 -6.76 22.84 2.74
N GLY A 753 -7.77 22.19 3.33
CA GLY A 753 -9.06 22.78 3.66
C GLY A 753 -10.02 22.92 2.47
N THR A 754 -9.68 22.41 1.28
CA THR A 754 -10.61 22.36 0.14
C THR A 754 -11.80 21.45 0.42
N LEU A 755 -11.60 20.29 1.06
CA LEU A 755 -12.64 19.33 1.45
C LEU A 755 -12.81 19.30 2.97
N GLN A 756 -13.91 19.85 3.48
CA GLN A 756 -14.17 19.94 4.91
C GLN A 756 -15.66 19.75 5.27
N ALA A 757 -15.97 19.60 6.55
CA ALA A 757 -17.36 19.61 7.02
C ALA A 757 -17.86 21.05 7.17
N SER A 758 -19.05 21.37 6.63
CA SER A 758 -19.57 22.75 6.57
C SER A 758 -19.91 23.37 7.92
N THR A 759 -20.16 22.55 8.94
CA THR A 759 -20.67 23.00 10.24
C THR A 759 -19.66 22.66 11.31
N GLY A 760 -19.42 23.59 12.24
CA GLY A 760 -18.58 23.40 13.44
C GLY A 760 -19.10 22.34 14.43
N GLY A 761 -19.87 21.35 13.95
CA GLY A 761 -20.23 20.17 14.71
C GLY A 761 -19.01 19.29 14.89
N ASN A 762 -18.51 19.23 16.12
CA ASN A 762 -17.33 18.45 16.51
C ASN A 762 -17.36 17.02 15.94
N SER A 763 -18.53 16.39 15.83
CA SER A 763 -18.68 15.00 15.36
C SER A 763 -18.27 14.76 13.90
N ALA A 764 -18.59 15.66 12.96
CA ALA A 764 -18.31 15.46 11.54
C ALA A 764 -16.83 15.73 11.21
N THR A 765 -16.29 16.83 11.75
CA THR A 765 -14.86 17.15 11.66
C THR A 765 -14.02 16.05 12.31
N ARG A 766 -14.41 15.59 13.50
CA ARG A 766 -13.73 14.49 14.18
C ARG A 766 -13.77 13.19 13.37
N ALA A 767 -14.91 12.85 12.74
CA ALA A 767 -14.99 11.67 11.87
C ALA A 767 -14.07 11.76 10.64
N LEU A 768 -13.90 12.96 10.05
CA LEU A 768 -12.93 13.21 8.98
C LEU A 768 -11.48 13.04 9.45
N GLU A 769 -11.14 13.63 10.60
CA GLU A 769 -9.83 13.50 11.24
C GLU A 769 -9.51 12.03 11.52
N ILE A 770 -10.45 11.30 12.10
CA ILE A 770 -10.28 9.87 12.38
C ILE A 770 -10.05 9.09 11.08
N ASN A 771 -10.85 9.32 10.04
CA ASN A 771 -10.64 8.65 8.75
C ASN A 771 -9.23 8.93 8.19
N LYS A 772 -8.72 10.15 8.36
CA LYS A 772 -7.33 10.48 8.02
C LYS A 772 -6.34 9.68 8.87
N MET A 773 -6.50 9.67 10.19
CA MET A 773 -5.61 8.96 11.13
C MET A 773 -5.50 7.47 10.84
N ILE A 774 -6.61 6.80 10.51
CA ILE A 774 -6.66 5.36 10.28
C ILE A 774 -6.37 4.95 8.82
N SER A 775 -6.31 5.90 7.89
CA SER A 775 -6.20 5.60 6.45
C SER A 775 -4.91 4.87 6.09
N PHE A 776 -3.80 5.14 6.78
CA PHE A 776 -2.55 4.43 6.58
C PHE A 776 -2.65 2.99 7.06
N TRP A 777 -2.99 2.78 8.34
CA TRP A 777 -3.11 1.44 8.93
C TRP A 777 -4.13 0.57 8.18
N ARG A 778 -5.28 1.12 7.78
CA ARG A 778 -6.28 0.41 6.96
C ARG A 778 -5.67 -0.24 5.71
N ASN A 779 -4.74 0.45 5.06
CA ASN A 779 -4.09 0.00 3.82
C ASN A 779 -2.81 -0.81 4.05
N ALA A 780 -2.12 -0.59 5.16
CA ALA A 780 -0.80 -1.15 5.45
C ALA A 780 -0.86 -2.36 6.40
N HIS A 781 -1.84 -2.44 7.31
CA HIS A 781 -1.83 -3.42 8.41
C HIS A 781 -1.63 -4.85 7.90
N LYS A 782 -2.34 -5.29 6.85
CA LYS A 782 -2.19 -6.64 6.31
C LYS A 782 -0.77 -6.95 5.86
N ARG A 783 -0.06 -5.97 5.29
CA ARG A 783 1.33 -6.13 4.81
C ARG A 783 2.32 -6.10 5.96
N ILE A 784 2.04 -5.36 7.02
CA ILE A 784 2.87 -5.26 8.23
C ILE A 784 2.66 -6.48 9.12
N SER A 785 1.42 -6.89 9.37
CA SER A 785 1.07 -8.03 10.23
C SER A 785 1.41 -9.38 9.60
N SER A 786 1.47 -9.47 8.26
CA SER A 786 1.89 -10.68 7.56
C SER A 786 3.41 -10.90 7.55
N GLN A 787 4.19 -9.95 8.06
CA GLN A 787 5.65 -10.07 8.09
C GLN A 787 6.09 -11.28 8.92
N LYS A 788 7.02 -12.05 8.35
CA LYS A 788 7.53 -13.27 8.94
C LYS A 788 8.62 -12.95 9.98
N VAL A 789 8.29 -13.15 11.25
CA VAL A 789 9.21 -12.93 12.39
C VAL A 789 9.76 -14.26 12.88
N VAL A 790 11.07 -14.34 13.09
CA VAL A 790 11.71 -15.48 13.76
C VAL A 790 12.35 -15.00 15.05
N TRP A 791 11.97 -15.63 16.16
CA TRP A 791 12.52 -15.36 17.48
C TRP A 791 13.73 -16.27 17.77
N LEU A 792 14.79 -15.66 18.27
CA LEU A 792 16.06 -16.31 18.60
C LEU A 792 16.13 -16.63 20.09
N LYS A 793 16.52 -17.85 20.43
CA LYS A 793 16.75 -18.27 21.82
C LYS A 793 18.11 -17.76 22.31
N LYS A 794 18.29 -17.66 23.64
CA LYS A 794 19.56 -17.23 24.27
C LYS A 794 20.80 -17.97 23.76
N GLY A 795 20.69 -19.28 23.52
CA GLY A 795 21.80 -20.10 22.99
C GLY A 795 22.15 -19.84 21.52
N GLU A 796 21.29 -19.12 20.79
CA GLU A 796 21.42 -18.80 19.37
C GLU A 796 21.98 -17.38 19.17
N LEU A 797 21.87 -16.54 20.21
CA LEU A 797 22.39 -15.18 20.22
C LEU A 797 23.93 -15.16 20.38
N PRO A 798 24.65 -14.28 19.68
CA PRO A 798 26.06 -14.07 19.88
C PRO A 798 26.40 -13.63 21.31
N ARG A 799 27.56 -14.07 21.83
CA ARG A 799 28.06 -13.67 23.16
C ARG A 799 28.21 -12.16 23.36
N ILE A 800 28.34 -11.38 22.29
CA ILE A 800 28.42 -9.92 22.37
C ILE A 800 27.06 -9.30 22.74
N VAL A 801 25.96 -9.94 22.33
CA VAL A 801 24.59 -9.52 22.66
C VAL A 801 24.27 -9.93 24.09
N THR A 802 24.48 -11.20 24.43
CA THR A 802 24.12 -11.74 25.76
C THR A 802 24.95 -11.21 26.93
N ARG A 803 26.06 -10.51 26.66
CA ARG A 803 26.89 -9.83 27.67
C ARG A 803 26.63 -8.33 27.76
N ASN A 804 25.79 -7.78 26.88
CA ASN A 804 25.46 -6.36 26.92
C ASN A 804 24.63 -6.07 28.19
N PRO A 805 24.91 -5.00 28.95
CA PRO A 805 24.10 -4.61 30.11
C PRO A 805 22.60 -4.45 29.83
N ASP A 806 22.23 -4.06 28.61
CA ASP A 806 20.83 -3.85 28.21
C ASP A 806 20.13 -5.13 27.75
N PHE A 807 20.83 -6.28 27.76
CA PHE A 807 20.24 -7.57 27.40
C PHE A 807 19.40 -8.12 28.55
N ASP A 808 18.14 -8.44 28.23
CA ASP A 808 17.17 -9.00 29.16
C ASP A 808 16.74 -10.39 28.67
N GLU A 809 16.93 -11.42 29.50
CA GLU A 809 16.62 -12.80 29.13
C GLU A 809 15.11 -13.07 29.02
N GLU A 810 14.28 -12.25 29.67
CA GLU A 810 12.82 -12.36 29.56
C GLU A 810 12.30 -11.78 28.25
N GLN A 811 13.07 -10.91 27.59
CA GLN A 811 12.68 -10.27 26.35
C GLN A 811 12.93 -11.15 25.14
N LYS A 812 12.05 -11.01 24.14
CA LYS A 812 12.21 -11.67 22.85
C LYS A 812 13.11 -10.83 21.94
N TYR A 813 14.09 -11.49 21.32
CA TYR A 813 14.93 -10.92 20.27
C TYR A 813 14.78 -11.76 19.00
N GLY A 814 14.64 -11.11 17.86
CA GLY A 814 14.35 -11.79 16.60
C GLY A 814 14.74 -10.95 15.40
N ALA A 815 14.32 -11.43 14.23
CA ALA A 815 14.50 -10.68 12.99
C ALA A 815 13.38 -10.95 11.99
N ILE A 816 13.17 -9.95 11.14
CA ILE A 816 12.38 -10.02 9.92
C ILE A 816 13.36 -9.97 8.76
N LEU A 817 13.14 -10.82 7.76
CA LEU A 817 13.88 -10.81 6.50
C LEU A 817 12.95 -10.29 5.39
N PRO A 818 13.08 -9.02 4.98
CA PRO A 818 12.29 -8.46 3.90
C PRO A 818 12.49 -9.22 2.59
N GLN A 819 11.40 -9.48 1.87
CA GLN A 819 11.41 -10.16 0.57
C GLN A 819 11.72 -9.17 -0.55
N VAL A 820 12.93 -8.60 -0.53
CA VAL A 820 13.37 -7.60 -1.51
C VAL A 820 13.66 -8.25 -2.86
N VAL A 821 13.02 -7.73 -3.91
CA VAL A 821 13.39 -8.00 -5.30
C VAL A 821 14.48 -7.00 -5.69
N SER A 822 15.73 -7.47 -5.82
CA SER A 822 16.92 -6.63 -6.02
C SER A 822 16.83 -5.70 -7.24
N ALA A 823 16.20 -6.15 -8.33
CA ALA A 823 15.88 -5.34 -9.51
C ALA A 823 14.38 -5.50 -9.87
N GLY A 824 13.51 -4.93 -9.04
CA GLY A 824 12.05 -5.05 -9.16
C GLY A 824 11.36 -4.00 -10.05
N THR A 825 12.12 -3.10 -10.69
CA THR A 825 11.61 -2.14 -11.70
C THR A 825 12.46 -2.17 -12.96
N ILE A 826 11.97 -1.63 -14.08
CA ILE A 826 12.80 -1.46 -15.29
C ILE A 826 13.99 -0.53 -15.04
N THR A 827 13.82 0.44 -14.13
CA THR A 827 14.92 1.29 -13.65
C THR A 827 15.86 0.56 -12.69
N ARG A 828 15.68 -0.75 -12.49
CA ARG A 828 16.48 -1.64 -11.64
C ARG A 828 16.51 -1.23 -10.17
N ARG A 829 15.48 -0.51 -9.72
CA ARG A 829 15.31 -0.20 -8.30
C ARG A 829 14.82 -1.45 -7.58
N ALA A 830 15.31 -1.64 -6.36
CA ALA A 830 14.81 -2.65 -5.48
C ALA A 830 13.32 -2.40 -5.15
N VAL A 831 12.54 -3.47 -4.99
CA VAL A 831 11.11 -3.38 -4.65
C VAL A 831 10.81 -4.31 -3.49
N GLU A 832 10.13 -3.77 -2.49
CA GLU A 832 9.51 -4.53 -1.40
C GLU A 832 8.27 -3.73 -0.92
N PRO A 833 7.07 -4.34 -0.81
CA PRO A 833 5.80 -3.61 -0.62
C PRO A 833 5.55 -2.97 0.76
N THR A 834 6.45 -3.14 1.73
CA THR A 834 6.24 -2.77 3.13
C THR A 834 7.30 -1.77 3.58
N TRP A 835 8.55 -2.22 3.64
CA TRP A 835 9.72 -1.55 4.16
C TRP A 835 10.34 -0.56 3.16
N LEU A 836 10.34 -0.89 1.85
CA LEU A 836 10.81 0.05 0.81
C LEU A 836 9.74 1.08 0.41
N THR A 837 8.56 0.99 1.01
CA THR A 837 7.48 1.99 0.91
C THR A 837 7.23 2.71 2.23
N ALA A 838 8.11 2.51 3.22
CA ALA A 838 7.98 3.17 4.51
C ALA A 838 8.00 4.69 4.33
N SER A 839 7.07 5.37 5.01
CA SER A 839 6.88 6.81 4.95
C SER A 839 7.13 7.41 6.31
N ASN A 840 7.78 8.57 6.37
CA ASN A 840 8.04 9.29 7.62
C ASN A 840 6.80 9.46 8.49
N ALA A 841 7.00 9.37 9.81
CA ALA A 841 5.97 9.56 10.82
C ALA A 841 5.32 10.91 10.64
N ARG A 842 3.99 10.89 10.60
CA ARG A 842 3.16 12.08 10.75
C ARG A 842 2.36 11.91 12.02
N LEU A 843 2.45 12.87 12.93
CA LEU A 843 1.70 12.87 14.20
C LEU A 843 0.19 12.68 14.02
N SER A 844 -0.34 13.03 12.84
CA SER A 844 -1.75 12.89 12.49
C SER A 844 -2.16 11.52 11.95
N ILE A 845 -1.26 10.53 11.92
CA ILE A 845 -1.51 9.21 11.32
C ILE A 845 -0.99 8.11 12.24
N ILE A 846 -1.87 7.17 12.60
CA ILE A 846 -1.48 6.02 13.43
C ILE A 846 -0.55 5.11 12.63
N ALA A 847 0.49 4.63 13.30
CA ALA A 847 1.43 3.65 12.76
C ALA A 847 2.21 4.14 11.52
N ALA A 848 2.19 5.44 11.20
CA ALA A 848 3.17 6.06 10.32
C ALA A 848 4.51 6.14 11.06
N SER A 849 5.57 5.56 10.49
CA SER A 849 6.83 5.19 11.15
C SER A 849 7.69 6.34 11.61
#